data_AF-A0A7V8VFB0-F1
#
_entry.id   AF-A0A7V8VFB0-F1
#
_cell.length_a   1.000
_cell.length_b   1.000
_cell.length_c   1.000
_cell.angle_alpha   90.00
_cell.angle_beta   90.00
_cell.angle_gamma   90.00
#
_symmetry.space_group_name_H-M   'P 1'
#
loop_
_entity.id
_entity.type
_entity.pdbx_description
1 polymer ?
#
loop_
_entity_poly.entity_id
_entity_poly.type
_entity_poly.pdbx_seq_one_letter_code
_entity_poly.pdbx_strand_id
1 'polypeptide(L)'
;MATSVPTPSSPTRLDERLVHPLEQLRGLIRRYVVIEGILAALIFLGGWYAFLLLVDYGVFKLFTWDWVVESGRWLRGAALTAALILLVALLVRRIIIRLTTELSYPSLALVLERHFPDLLGDRLITAVELADVERMARYGYSPAMIRQTIAEARELVGRVAVWEVFNWERLQRMAVWAIGLPLLTVLLSFAIHAVAVGGFQPRAAAWKLWHVTTLLVERDILLWDTPWPRRALLIPDEATAQGLRIARDGGAARLRAYSYRWVIADRNRPEGWRPLLWSDVTENWIGRSIPAIPFPLLGLPDEPNTRTALAGLAGAPLLPAPGSFPETNPTLPTDPSAWTVDELERRLFSKDEALQRRLRQAMGDQYGALLAVFHRLEALANDPAWGRTLRHLEVPAQVFYSYSGRRTAGSGPLAPEGHNAYVGEISGLKEDVRFVLKAEDFRTPPRPITLVPPPTLTLLTATTYEPAYLHHPAPQGRGYEALRGLRQRMPEQRLSLTGDKSILIVPSGTEVVLTATTEEPIVAAYVLPKVGRLPGAKPGSAAPVPLPLIDARADPDAPAAPPSGRTCVLEFRNEFRLTAPVECELELVNADGIRSRRELLIQVVDDQPPTVEIAPDIIRRVGNRYYVTPRAKIPFHPDSYLRDDHGLSKVEYLATFYPEESEFGQGLRAAHALRALAPLPVPGSPAPLEAAVMTHWAQRTTQQPPAQEAAFLLAKFYRLEQALRRETPEHLATLLQQPLSRENRDLVRTFKLRTEILPRRTTRSDGSLESFRWEVDGDYFDMSGLGLETPTGEVQQRYRVDLTIRATDTNFDTGPQTAITAEPLRLLVVSPADLLVEIGKEEEALAVKLDDALRRLNDAQRKYAYVRSVHESQRLDELDPARVRAKDCAQDLSKARELVQQVAREFRRIERECIVNQLEERTLIHYGTFTNRLDRVLGDNPLTISPEEDEQWRSGRLLPEQTFPEVETLQQRVLTSLEEGRLAEPLLVVQADNALQALYRELSKIRSILGEAQSKDRLIRELTALIERRERIRQELIRWRAELEADRFAKEPAIGPAGPVFLAKGESKRLKHTIRWRQYEEDELSIQLTVSQPQALQVPAQLKLNFETHQNEFDYEVRAGNIEGEFTITLTPKSGQPVTVKVTVK
;
A
#
# COMPACT_ATOMS: atom_id res chain seq x y z
N MET A 1 -21.61 98.04 78.53
CA MET A 1 -22.55 98.02 79.66
C MET A 1 -22.33 96.72 80.42
N ALA A 2 -21.79 96.80 81.63
CA ALA A 2 -21.52 95.65 82.48
C ALA A 2 -22.74 95.39 83.37
N THR A 3 -23.30 94.18 83.30
CA THR A 3 -24.29 93.66 84.24
C THR A 3 -23.61 92.56 85.05
N SER A 4 -23.29 92.85 86.31
CA SER A 4 -22.75 91.90 87.28
C SER A 4 -23.88 90.96 87.75
N VAL A 5 -23.70 89.66 87.51
CA VAL A 5 -24.53 88.59 88.10
C VAL A 5 -23.71 87.93 89.23
N PRO A 6 -24.28 87.73 90.43
CA PRO A 6 -23.55 87.23 91.60
C PRO A 6 -23.29 85.71 91.55
N THR A 7 -22.19 85.30 92.16
CA THR A 7 -21.75 83.90 92.37
C THR A 7 -22.72 83.08 93.23
N PRO A 8 -22.98 81.80 92.91
CA PRO A 8 -23.74 80.90 93.78
C PRO A 8 -22.92 80.40 94.98
N SER A 9 -23.60 80.35 96.13
CA SER A 9 -23.15 79.78 97.41
C SER A 9 -23.01 78.25 97.37
N SER A 10 -22.03 77.71 98.10
CA SER A 10 -21.75 76.28 98.29
C SER A 10 -22.96 75.47 98.80
N PRO A 11 -23.14 74.21 98.37
CA PRO A 11 -24.21 73.34 98.87
C PRO A 11 -23.95 72.88 100.31
N THR A 12 -24.98 72.95 101.14
CA THR A 12 -25.02 72.46 102.53
C THR A 12 -24.76 70.95 102.56
N ARG A 13 -23.79 70.50 103.37
CA ARG A 13 -23.42 69.07 103.50
C ARG A 13 -24.55 68.26 104.15
N LEU A 14 -24.93 67.15 103.51
CA LEU A 14 -25.78 66.08 104.05
C LEU A 14 -25.20 65.51 105.37
N ASP A 15 -26.05 65.06 106.32
CA ASP A 15 -25.62 64.49 107.61
C ASP A 15 -24.79 63.20 107.41
N GLU A 16 -23.57 63.19 107.97
CA GLU A 16 -22.51 62.20 107.72
C GLU A 16 -22.94 60.77 108.17
N ARG A 17 -23.85 60.66 109.14
CA ARG A 17 -24.38 59.38 109.62
C ARG A 17 -25.44 58.74 108.69
N LEU A 18 -26.09 59.50 107.82
CA LEU A 18 -27.02 58.97 106.80
C LEU A 18 -26.28 58.59 105.51
N VAL A 19 -25.20 59.31 105.19
CA VAL A 19 -24.38 59.07 104.00
C VAL A 19 -23.55 57.80 104.14
N HIS A 20 -23.00 57.52 105.33
CA HIS A 20 -22.08 56.39 105.53
C HIS A 20 -22.69 55.00 105.21
N PRO A 21 -23.93 54.65 105.62
CA PRO A 21 -24.56 53.36 105.25
C PRO A 21 -24.93 53.29 103.76
N LEU A 22 -25.33 54.40 103.15
CA LEU A 22 -25.64 54.48 101.71
C LEU A 22 -24.35 54.36 100.86
N GLU A 23 -23.24 54.92 101.32
CA GLU A 23 -21.92 54.74 100.72
C GLU A 23 -21.36 53.33 100.91
N GLN A 24 -21.58 52.71 102.07
CA GLN A 24 -21.26 51.30 102.29
C GLN A 24 -22.05 50.39 101.35
N LEU A 25 -23.36 50.62 101.16
CA LEU A 25 -24.18 49.90 100.19
C LEU A 25 -23.65 50.12 98.77
N ARG A 26 -23.36 51.36 98.36
CA ARG A 26 -22.75 51.67 97.06
C ARG A 26 -21.44 50.91 96.84
N GLY A 27 -20.56 50.86 97.85
CA GLY A 27 -19.31 50.12 97.82
C GLY A 27 -19.50 48.60 97.66
N LEU A 28 -20.47 48.03 98.38
CA LEU A 28 -20.82 46.61 98.29
C LEU A 28 -21.46 46.26 96.94
N ILE A 29 -22.34 47.11 96.38
CA ILE A 29 -22.90 46.94 95.02
C ILE A 29 -21.76 46.87 94.00
N ARG A 30 -20.81 47.81 94.05
CA ARG A 30 -19.68 47.84 93.12
C ARG A 30 -18.80 46.58 93.25
N ARG A 31 -18.49 46.13 94.47
CA ARG A 31 -17.73 44.90 94.71
C ARG A 31 -18.47 43.66 94.19
N TYR A 32 -19.76 43.54 94.47
CA TYR A 32 -20.60 42.44 93.99
C TYR A 32 -20.61 42.37 92.45
N VAL A 33 -20.78 43.50 91.77
CA VAL A 33 -20.76 43.60 90.29
C VAL A 33 -19.40 43.19 89.72
N VAL A 34 -18.29 43.62 90.34
CA VAL A 34 -16.94 43.23 89.91
C VAL A 34 -16.73 41.72 90.07
N ILE A 35 -17.09 41.14 91.23
CA ILE A 35 -16.97 39.70 91.47
C ILE A 35 -17.84 38.91 90.48
N GLU A 36 -19.10 39.32 90.26
CA GLU A 36 -19.99 38.70 89.27
C GLU A 36 -19.38 38.75 87.86
N GLY A 37 -18.82 39.89 87.47
CA GLY A 37 -18.18 40.07 86.17
C GLY A 37 -16.92 39.24 85.98
N ILE A 38 -16.06 39.15 87.00
CA ILE A 38 -14.87 38.29 86.99
C ILE A 38 -15.27 36.82 86.88
N LEU A 39 -16.24 36.37 87.68
CA LEU A 39 -16.73 34.99 87.60
C LEU A 39 -17.35 34.67 86.24
N ALA A 40 -18.11 35.60 85.64
CA ALA A 40 -18.63 35.44 84.28
C ALA A 40 -17.52 35.32 83.23
N ALA A 41 -16.45 36.12 83.36
CA ALA A 41 -15.28 36.04 82.49
C ALA A 41 -14.53 34.71 82.65
N LEU A 42 -14.36 34.21 83.89
CA LEU A 42 -13.75 32.90 84.15
C LEU A 42 -14.57 31.74 83.57
N ILE A 43 -15.90 31.77 83.71
CA ILE A 43 -16.80 30.79 83.08
C ILE A 43 -16.67 30.85 81.55
N PHE A 44 -16.63 32.05 80.97
CA PHE A 44 -16.43 32.21 79.53
C PHE A 44 -15.09 31.65 79.06
N LEU A 45 -13.99 31.96 79.76
CA LEU A 45 -12.66 31.44 79.42
C LEU A 45 -12.60 29.91 79.53
N GLY A 46 -13.15 29.34 80.60
CA GLY A 46 -13.24 27.89 80.75
C GLY A 46 -14.09 27.24 79.66
N GLY A 47 -15.26 27.83 79.35
CA GLY A 47 -16.15 27.35 78.29
C GLY A 47 -15.52 27.43 76.91
N TRP A 48 -14.82 28.53 76.61
CA TRP A 48 -14.09 28.72 75.36
C TRP A 48 -12.93 27.72 75.22
N TYR A 49 -12.19 27.47 76.30
CA TYR A 49 -11.17 26.42 76.33
C TYR A 49 -11.77 25.03 76.03
N ALA A 50 -12.88 24.67 76.66
CA ALA A 50 -13.56 23.40 76.40
C ALA A 50 -14.07 23.31 74.95
N PHE A 51 -14.56 24.43 74.38
CA PHE A 51 -14.97 24.52 72.99
C PHE A 51 -13.80 24.30 72.03
N LEU A 52 -12.66 24.98 72.23
CA LEU A 52 -11.46 24.77 71.40
C LEU A 52 -10.95 23.33 71.51
N LEU A 53 -10.95 22.75 72.72
CA LEU A 53 -10.54 21.36 72.90
C LEU A 53 -11.43 20.40 72.09
N LEU A 54 -12.75 20.65 72.04
CA LEU A 54 -13.69 19.83 71.28
C LEU A 54 -13.54 20.05 69.76
N VAL A 55 -13.41 21.30 69.32
CA VAL A 55 -13.41 21.67 67.89
C VAL A 55 -12.06 21.50 67.22
N ASP A 56 -10.93 21.82 67.86
CA ASP A 56 -9.60 21.59 67.29
C ASP A 56 -9.18 20.13 67.53
N TYR A 57 -8.95 19.77 68.80
CA TYR A 57 -8.41 18.44 69.14
C TYR A 57 -9.40 17.30 68.89
N GLY A 58 -10.70 17.50 69.17
CA GLY A 58 -11.74 16.49 68.94
C GLY A 58 -11.96 16.20 67.45
N VAL A 59 -12.03 17.23 66.61
CA VAL A 59 -12.17 17.07 65.15
C VAL A 59 -10.92 16.42 64.56
N PHE A 60 -9.73 16.81 65.02
CA PHE A 60 -8.49 16.12 64.63
C PHE A 60 -8.54 14.63 64.97
N LYS A 61 -8.97 14.25 66.18
CA LYS A 61 -9.04 12.84 66.58
C LYS A 61 -10.12 12.02 65.85
N LEU A 62 -11.22 12.65 65.44
CA LEU A 62 -12.31 11.96 64.73
C LEU A 62 -12.10 11.90 63.22
N PHE A 63 -11.50 12.94 62.62
CA PHE A 63 -11.44 13.11 61.17
C PHE A 63 -10.02 13.26 60.61
N THR A 64 -8.98 13.26 61.46
CA THR A 64 -7.57 13.53 61.11
C THR A 64 -7.35 14.92 60.49
N TRP A 65 -8.38 15.77 60.53
CA TRP A 65 -8.38 17.11 59.98
C TRP A 65 -7.71 18.07 60.96
N ASP A 66 -6.59 18.65 60.54
CA ASP A 66 -5.86 19.65 61.31
C ASP A 66 -5.95 21.00 60.59
N TRP A 67 -6.69 21.95 61.17
CA TRP A 67 -6.86 23.27 60.56
C TRP A 67 -5.60 24.13 60.53
N VAL A 68 -4.51 23.76 61.22
CA VAL A 68 -3.21 24.45 61.11
C VAL A 68 -2.54 24.08 59.79
N VAL A 69 -2.69 22.82 59.36
CA VAL A 69 -2.08 22.30 58.12
C VAL A 69 -3.02 22.50 56.93
N GLU A 70 -4.32 22.28 57.13
CA GLU A 70 -5.32 22.24 56.05
C GLU A 70 -6.09 23.56 55.86
N SER A 71 -6.02 24.51 56.80
CA SER A 71 -6.71 25.81 56.69
C SER A 71 -5.75 26.99 56.83
N GLY A 72 -6.14 28.16 56.30
CA GLY A 72 -5.32 29.36 56.39
C GLY A 72 -5.28 29.95 57.81
N ARG A 73 -4.15 30.56 58.18
CA ARG A 73 -3.96 31.25 59.48
C ARG A 73 -5.09 32.25 59.84
N TRP A 74 -5.77 32.80 58.83
CA TRP A 74 -6.86 33.75 59.00
C TRP A 74 -8.07 33.17 59.76
N LEU A 75 -8.37 31.87 59.62
CA LEU A 75 -9.54 31.26 60.28
C LEU A 75 -9.35 31.24 61.80
N ARG A 76 -8.16 30.84 62.26
CA ARG A 76 -7.75 30.89 63.67
C ARG A 76 -7.70 32.33 64.18
N GLY A 77 -7.14 33.24 63.37
CA GLY A 77 -7.15 34.68 63.68
C GLY A 77 -8.55 35.25 63.86
N ALA A 78 -9.51 34.85 63.02
CA ALA A 78 -10.91 35.25 63.11
C ALA A 78 -11.58 34.67 64.37
N ALA A 79 -11.35 33.39 64.68
CA ALA A 79 -11.87 32.75 65.88
C ALA A 79 -11.34 33.41 67.17
N LEU A 80 -10.04 33.70 67.24
CA LEU A 80 -9.42 34.41 68.37
C LEU A 80 -9.95 35.85 68.50
N THR A 81 -10.10 36.55 67.38
CA THR A 81 -10.65 37.91 67.37
C THR A 81 -12.11 37.92 67.84
N ALA A 82 -12.93 36.96 67.39
CA ALA A 82 -14.30 36.80 67.84
C ALA A 82 -14.37 36.51 69.35
N ALA A 83 -13.51 35.62 69.86
CA ALA A 83 -13.41 35.33 71.30
C ALA A 83 -13.07 36.58 72.12
N LEU A 84 -12.10 37.38 71.65
CA LEU A 84 -11.68 38.60 72.31
C LEU A 84 -12.79 39.66 72.30
N ILE A 85 -13.49 39.84 71.18
CA ILE A 85 -14.63 40.76 71.07
C ILE A 85 -15.75 40.32 72.04
N LEU A 86 -16.07 39.03 72.10
CA LEU A 86 -17.08 38.50 73.03
C LEU A 86 -16.68 38.71 74.49
N LEU A 87 -15.41 38.46 74.84
CA LEU A 87 -14.89 38.69 76.18
C LEU A 87 -14.93 40.18 76.56
N VAL A 88 -14.49 41.06 75.67
CA VAL A 88 -14.53 42.53 75.88
C VAL A 88 -15.98 43.00 76.01
N ALA A 89 -16.88 42.57 75.13
CA ALA A 89 -18.30 42.91 75.21
C ALA A 89 -18.93 42.42 76.52
N LEU A 90 -18.56 41.21 76.98
CA LEU A 90 -18.99 40.65 78.26
C LEU A 90 -18.48 41.48 79.44
N LEU A 91 -17.19 41.83 79.48
CA LEU A 91 -16.58 42.65 80.52
C LEU A 91 -17.16 44.07 80.53
N VAL A 92 -17.31 44.71 79.37
CA VAL A 92 -17.91 46.05 79.23
C VAL A 92 -19.34 46.03 79.76
N ARG A 93 -20.16 45.06 79.33
CA ARG A 93 -21.57 44.96 79.71
C ARG A 93 -21.77 44.57 81.18
N ARG A 94 -20.95 43.67 81.72
CA ARG A 94 -21.11 43.14 83.09
C ARG A 94 -20.41 44.00 84.15
N ILE A 95 -19.31 44.66 83.81
CA ILE A 95 -18.47 45.40 84.75
C ILE A 95 -18.56 46.89 84.44
N ILE A 96 -18.11 47.34 83.26
CA ILE A 96 -17.88 48.76 82.98
C ILE A 96 -19.20 49.55 83.01
N ILE A 97 -20.18 49.19 82.19
CA ILE A 97 -21.49 49.87 82.12
C ILE A 97 -22.15 49.91 83.51
N ARG A 98 -22.07 48.81 84.26
CA ARG A 98 -22.70 48.69 85.59
C ARG A 98 -21.93 49.41 86.71
N LEU A 99 -20.65 49.68 86.54
CA LEU A 99 -19.86 50.48 87.48
C LEU A 99 -20.02 51.98 87.22
N THR A 100 -20.20 52.36 85.95
CA THR A 100 -20.37 53.75 85.52
C THR A 100 -21.80 54.27 85.66
N THR A 101 -22.79 53.42 85.91
CA THR A 101 -24.16 53.87 86.23
C THR A 101 -24.17 54.69 87.52
N GLU A 102 -24.72 55.90 87.46
CA GLU A 102 -24.82 56.81 88.60
C GLU A 102 -25.81 56.28 89.64
N LEU A 103 -25.29 55.88 90.81
CA LEU A 103 -26.09 55.41 91.94
C LEU A 103 -26.43 56.61 92.83
N SER A 104 -27.50 57.32 92.46
CA SER A 104 -28.02 58.46 93.21
C SER A 104 -28.45 58.03 94.63
N TYR A 105 -28.29 58.93 95.60
CA TYR A 105 -28.68 58.64 96.99
C TYR A 105 -30.17 58.28 97.15
N PRO A 106 -31.13 58.95 96.47
CA PRO A 106 -32.56 58.56 96.51
C PRO A 106 -32.81 57.16 95.98
N SER A 107 -32.12 56.75 94.90
CA SER A 107 -32.27 55.38 94.36
C SER A 107 -31.75 54.30 95.31
N LEU A 108 -30.66 54.59 96.04
CA LEU A 108 -30.10 53.68 97.05
C LEU A 108 -30.99 53.58 98.29
N ALA A 109 -31.59 54.71 98.70
CA ALA A 109 -32.59 54.76 99.77
C ALA A 109 -33.81 53.89 99.42
N LEU A 110 -34.37 54.05 98.22
CA LEU A 110 -35.50 53.27 97.73
C LEU A 110 -35.22 51.76 97.71
N VAL A 111 -34.00 51.35 97.35
CA VAL A 111 -33.61 49.93 97.36
C VAL A 111 -33.60 49.35 98.77
N LEU A 112 -33.09 50.11 99.76
CA LEU A 112 -33.11 49.68 101.16
C LEU A 112 -34.54 49.64 101.72
N GLU A 113 -35.37 50.64 101.42
CA GLU A 113 -36.77 50.67 101.85
C GLU A 113 -37.60 49.53 101.27
N ARG A 114 -37.41 49.22 99.98
CA ARG A 114 -38.13 48.11 99.33
C ARG A 114 -37.71 46.75 99.87
N HIS A 115 -36.47 46.60 100.34
CA HIS A 115 -35.97 45.34 100.90
C HIS A 115 -36.29 45.18 102.39
N PHE A 116 -36.36 46.28 103.14
CA PHE A 116 -36.70 46.31 104.56
C PHE A 116 -37.94 47.19 104.84
N PRO A 117 -39.11 46.86 104.27
CA PRO A 117 -40.30 47.71 104.35
C PRO A 117 -40.79 47.91 105.79
N ASP A 118 -40.66 46.88 106.63
CA ASP A 118 -41.12 46.88 108.02
C ASP A 118 -40.27 47.79 108.93
N LEU A 119 -39.01 48.07 108.56
CA LEU A 119 -38.06 48.83 109.38
C LEU A 119 -37.94 50.30 108.94
N LEU A 120 -38.00 50.60 107.64
CA LEU A 120 -37.72 51.93 107.10
C LEU A 120 -38.97 52.67 106.60
N GLY A 121 -40.01 51.97 106.12
CA GLY A 121 -41.16 52.60 105.45
C GLY A 121 -40.73 53.53 104.30
N ASP A 122 -41.46 54.64 104.10
CA ASP A 122 -41.14 55.70 103.11
C ASP A 122 -40.25 56.83 103.68
N ARG A 123 -39.59 56.60 104.83
CA ARG A 123 -38.96 57.68 105.61
C ARG A 123 -37.56 58.03 105.13
N LEU A 124 -36.80 57.07 104.60
CA LEU A 124 -35.42 57.22 104.16
C LEU A 124 -35.30 57.94 102.82
N ILE A 125 -36.13 57.61 101.83
CA ILE A 125 -36.18 58.33 100.55
C ILE A 125 -36.62 59.76 100.77
N THR A 126 -37.67 59.96 101.58
CA THR A 126 -38.17 61.29 101.94
C THR A 126 -37.11 62.09 102.69
N ALA A 127 -36.35 61.46 103.59
CA ALA A 127 -35.25 62.12 104.30
C ALA A 127 -34.08 62.49 103.37
N VAL A 128 -33.79 61.70 102.33
CA VAL A 128 -32.70 61.97 101.36
C VAL A 128 -33.11 63.01 100.31
N GLU A 129 -34.36 62.99 99.83
CA GLU A 129 -34.87 63.97 98.86
C GLU A 129 -35.12 65.35 99.49
N LEU A 130 -35.59 65.40 100.74
CA LEU A 130 -35.83 66.64 101.48
C LEU A 130 -34.61 67.14 102.28
N ALA A 131 -33.44 66.53 102.08
CA ALA A 131 -32.27 66.76 102.92
C ALA A 131 -31.70 68.19 102.87
N ASP A 132 -31.99 68.93 101.79
CA ASP A 132 -31.67 70.36 101.68
C ASP A 132 -32.77 71.21 102.33
N VAL A 133 -32.71 71.32 103.65
CA VAL A 133 -33.74 71.94 104.49
C VAL A 133 -33.96 73.41 104.11
N GLU A 134 -32.92 74.14 103.71
CA GLU A 134 -33.01 75.55 103.33
C GLU A 134 -33.68 75.74 101.97
N ARG A 135 -33.41 74.85 101.01
CA ARG A 135 -34.07 74.86 99.71
C ARG A 135 -35.54 74.47 99.84
N MET A 136 -35.86 73.44 100.61
CA MET A 136 -37.25 72.97 100.79
C MET A 136 -38.10 73.93 101.62
N ALA A 137 -37.50 74.67 102.56
CA ALA A 137 -38.19 75.75 103.28
C ALA A 137 -38.70 76.85 102.33
N ARG A 138 -37.97 77.15 101.24
CA ARG A 138 -38.42 78.11 100.21
C ARG A 138 -39.60 77.60 99.37
N TYR A 139 -39.80 76.29 99.31
CA TYR A 139 -40.93 75.65 98.63
C TYR A 139 -42.14 75.41 99.55
N GLY A 140 -42.14 75.95 100.78
CA GLY A 140 -43.29 75.94 101.69
C GLY A 140 -43.32 74.78 102.70
N TYR A 141 -42.25 73.99 102.81
CA TYR A 141 -42.17 72.89 103.78
C TYR A 141 -41.69 73.35 105.16
N SER A 142 -42.21 72.73 106.24
CA SER A 142 -41.81 73.04 107.63
C SER A 142 -40.39 72.53 107.93
N PRO A 143 -39.43 73.40 108.29
CA PRO A 143 -38.07 73.00 108.63
C PRO A 143 -37.98 72.06 109.83
N ALA A 144 -38.92 72.18 110.79
CA ALA A 144 -38.96 71.34 111.99
C ALA A 144 -39.40 69.92 111.68
N MET A 145 -40.38 69.75 110.78
CA MET A 145 -40.87 68.43 110.36
C MET A 145 -39.81 67.69 109.55
N ILE A 146 -39.12 68.36 108.62
CA ILE A 146 -38.02 67.75 107.84
C ILE A 146 -36.89 67.27 108.77
N ARG A 147 -36.50 68.07 109.77
CA ARG A 147 -35.46 67.69 110.74
C ARG A 147 -35.86 66.47 111.57
N GLN A 148 -37.13 66.35 111.95
CA GLN A 148 -37.66 65.18 112.66
C GLN A 148 -37.65 63.93 111.77
N THR A 149 -38.08 64.04 110.50
CA THR A 149 -38.04 62.93 109.53
C THR A 149 -36.60 62.45 109.26
N ILE A 150 -35.64 63.38 109.15
CA ILE A 150 -34.21 63.06 109.01
C ILE A 150 -33.67 62.36 110.28
N ALA A 151 -34.07 62.80 111.47
CA ALA A 151 -33.65 62.18 112.73
C ALA A 151 -34.21 60.76 112.92
N GLU A 152 -35.48 60.53 112.59
CA GLU A 152 -36.10 59.20 112.64
C GLU A 152 -35.50 58.23 111.61
N ALA A 153 -35.29 58.70 110.37
CA ALA A 153 -34.60 57.90 109.35
C ALA A 153 -33.18 57.52 109.81
N ARG A 154 -32.48 58.41 110.51
CA ARG A 154 -31.13 58.18 111.02
C ARG A 154 -31.05 57.05 112.06
N GLU A 155 -32.02 56.95 112.96
CA GLU A 155 -32.03 55.89 113.98
C GLU A 155 -32.33 54.52 113.37
N LEU A 156 -33.25 54.48 112.41
CA LEU A 156 -33.70 53.24 111.76
C LEU A 156 -32.66 52.68 110.78
N VAL A 157 -32.00 53.55 110.00
CA VAL A 157 -30.94 53.14 109.05
C VAL A 157 -29.76 52.46 109.75
N GLY A 158 -29.43 52.85 110.98
CA GLY A 158 -28.33 52.25 111.75
C GLY A 158 -28.56 50.78 112.13
N ARG A 159 -29.80 50.27 112.02
CA ARG A 159 -30.18 48.89 112.36
C ARG A 159 -30.22 47.95 111.13
N VAL A 160 -29.96 48.49 109.93
CA VAL A 160 -30.13 47.74 108.68
C VAL A 160 -28.89 46.91 108.34
N ALA A 161 -29.08 45.61 108.10
CA ALA A 161 -28.04 44.71 107.64
C ALA A 161 -27.87 44.83 106.11
N VAL A 162 -27.02 45.76 105.66
CA VAL A 162 -26.79 46.09 104.24
C VAL A 162 -26.37 44.87 103.39
N TRP A 163 -25.82 43.81 103.98
CA TRP A 163 -25.35 42.62 103.27
C TRP A 163 -26.48 41.68 102.79
N GLU A 164 -27.67 41.71 103.41
CA GLU A 164 -28.80 40.83 103.11
C GLU A 164 -29.50 41.19 101.78
N VAL A 165 -29.28 42.41 101.29
CA VAL A 165 -29.85 42.92 100.03
C VAL A 165 -29.31 42.17 98.79
N PHE A 166 -28.17 41.45 98.92
CA PHE A 166 -27.49 40.81 97.79
C PHE A 166 -27.75 39.31 97.71
N ASN A 167 -27.91 38.79 96.48
CA ASN A 167 -28.07 37.36 96.23
C ASN A 167 -26.72 36.63 96.15
N TRP A 168 -26.13 36.32 97.31
CA TRP A 168 -24.85 35.62 97.41
C TRP A 168 -24.87 34.19 96.86
N GLU A 169 -26.04 33.52 96.89
CA GLU A 169 -26.22 32.16 96.34
C GLU A 169 -25.97 32.13 94.82
N ARG A 170 -26.33 33.20 94.10
CA ARG A 170 -26.01 33.33 92.68
C ARG A 170 -24.50 33.41 92.43
N LEU A 171 -23.76 34.15 93.23
CA LEU A 171 -22.29 34.22 93.13
C LEU A 171 -21.65 32.87 93.47
N GLN A 172 -22.14 32.17 94.49
CA GLN A 172 -21.67 30.81 94.82
C GLN A 172 -21.88 29.84 93.66
N ARG A 173 -23.07 29.84 93.03
CA ARG A 173 -23.32 29.03 91.82
C ARG A 173 -22.38 29.40 90.67
N MET A 174 -22.11 30.68 90.44
CA MET A 174 -21.15 31.12 89.42
C MET A 174 -19.71 30.68 89.76
N ALA A 175 -19.31 30.71 91.02
CA ALA A 175 -18.02 30.19 91.47
C ALA A 175 -17.92 28.67 91.27
N VAL A 176 -19.00 27.93 91.58
CA VAL A 176 -19.09 26.48 91.30
C VAL A 176 -18.93 26.20 89.81
N TRP A 177 -19.54 26.97 88.91
CA TRP A 177 -19.33 26.80 87.47
C TRP A 177 -17.92 27.18 87.03
N ALA A 178 -17.37 28.28 87.55
CA ALA A 178 -16.03 28.76 87.20
C ALA A 178 -14.93 27.75 87.56
N ILE A 179 -15.09 27.02 88.67
CA ILE A 179 -14.17 25.95 89.13
C ILE A 179 -14.57 24.59 88.55
N GLY A 180 -15.87 24.31 88.49
CA GLY A 180 -16.42 23.01 88.10
C GLY A 180 -16.19 22.70 86.62
N LEU A 181 -16.24 23.69 85.74
CA LEU A 181 -16.00 23.49 84.32
C LEU A 181 -14.55 23.05 84.02
N PRO A 182 -13.49 23.73 84.51
CA PRO A 182 -12.12 23.23 84.34
C PRO A 182 -11.91 21.90 85.05
N LEU A 183 -12.44 21.70 86.27
CA LEU A 183 -12.33 20.42 86.98
C LEU A 183 -12.96 19.27 86.19
N LEU A 184 -14.13 19.49 85.58
CA LEU A 184 -14.80 18.51 84.73
C LEU A 184 -13.95 18.16 83.51
N THR A 185 -13.31 19.14 82.86
CA THR A 185 -12.41 18.85 81.73
C THR A 185 -11.21 18.00 82.14
N VAL A 186 -10.64 18.23 83.33
CA VAL A 186 -9.55 17.41 83.88
C VAL A 186 -10.04 15.99 84.16
N LEU A 187 -11.15 15.84 84.88
CA LEU A 187 -11.72 14.51 85.20
C LEU A 187 -12.05 13.71 83.94
N LEU A 188 -12.67 14.36 82.94
CA LEU A 188 -12.98 13.74 81.67
C LEU A 188 -11.72 13.31 80.92
N SER A 189 -10.67 14.15 80.92
CA SER A 189 -9.39 13.80 80.29
C SER A 189 -8.74 12.56 80.93
N PHE A 190 -8.76 12.48 82.27
CA PHE A 190 -8.24 11.32 82.99
C PHE A 190 -9.06 10.06 82.72
N ALA A 191 -10.40 10.17 82.67
CA ALA A 191 -11.27 9.07 82.33
C ALA A 191 -11.02 8.56 80.89
N ILE A 192 -10.93 9.47 79.92
CA ILE A 192 -10.61 9.13 78.53
C ILE A 192 -9.25 8.43 78.43
N HIS A 193 -8.24 8.93 79.15
CA HIS A 193 -6.92 8.30 79.17
C HIS A 193 -6.96 6.89 79.77
N ALA A 194 -7.67 6.71 80.90
CA ALA A 194 -7.79 5.41 81.55
C ALA A 194 -8.48 4.37 80.66
N VAL A 195 -9.52 4.78 79.93
CA VAL A 195 -10.19 3.93 78.94
C VAL A 195 -9.25 3.60 77.78
N ALA A 196 -8.50 4.58 77.27
CA ALA A 196 -7.61 4.38 76.12
C ALA A 196 -6.39 3.48 76.42
N VAL A 197 -5.85 3.54 77.65
CA VAL A 197 -4.67 2.76 78.06
C VAL A 197 -5.06 1.44 78.74
N GLY A 198 -6.35 1.23 79.06
CA GLY A 198 -6.81 0.06 79.80
C GLY A 198 -6.33 0.01 81.26
N GLY A 199 -5.93 1.16 81.82
CA GLY A 199 -5.40 1.27 83.17
C GLY A 199 -5.26 2.72 83.66
N PHE A 200 -5.26 2.94 84.98
CA PHE A 200 -5.20 4.28 85.57
C PHE A 200 -3.76 4.73 85.85
N GLN A 201 -3.20 5.53 84.93
CA GLN A 201 -1.85 6.12 85.06
C GLN A 201 -1.92 7.64 85.20
N PRO A 202 -2.03 8.19 86.43
CA PRO A 202 -2.34 9.61 86.62
C PRO A 202 -1.22 10.54 86.14
N ARG A 203 0.04 10.13 86.24
CA ARG A 203 1.19 10.93 85.75
C ARG A 203 1.18 11.07 84.23
N ALA A 204 0.94 9.99 83.50
CA ALA A 204 0.86 10.00 82.05
C ALA A 204 -0.37 10.77 81.54
N ALA A 205 -1.52 10.59 82.20
CA ALA A 205 -2.73 11.35 81.92
C ALA A 205 -2.52 12.86 82.12
N ALA A 206 -1.95 13.26 83.26
CA ALA A 206 -1.64 14.66 83.56
C ALA A 206 -0.68 15.27 82.53
N TRP A 207 0.39 14.54 82.18
CA TRP A 207 1.35 14.98 81.17
C TRP A 207 0.72 15.13 79.80
N LYS A 208 -0.12 14.17 79.38
CA LYS A 208 -0.82 14.21 78.09
C LYS A 208 -1.80 15.38 78.03
N LEU A 209 -2.56 15.63 79.11
CA LEU A 209 -3.45 16.79 79.21
C LEU A 209 -2.64 18.09 79.11
N TRP A 210 -1.57 18.23 79.91
CA TRP A 210 -0.68 19.39 79.85
C TRP A 210 -0.12 19.61 78.44
N HIS A 211 0.32 18.55 77.78
CA HIS A 211 0.87 18.61 76.42
C HIS A 211 -0.19 19.05 75.39
N VAL A 212 -1.42 18.53 75.47
CA VAL A 212 -2.52 18.93 74.60
C VAL A 212 -2.93 20.38 74.87
N THR A 213 -3.08 20.79 76.13
CA THR A 213 -3.41 22.16 76.50
C THR A 213 -2.35 23.15 76.03
N THR A 214 -1.07 22.84 76.20
CA THR A 214 0.02 23.71 75.76
C THR A 214 0.10 23.79 74.23
N LEU A 215 -0.11 22.68 73.51
CA LEU A 215 -0.23 22.72 72.04
C LEU A 215 -1.41 23.58 71.60
N LEU A 216 -2.57 23.45 72.25
CA LEU A 216 -3.75 24.25 71.96
C LEU A 216 -3.49 25.75 72.16
N VAL A 217 -2.80 26.14 73.24
CA VAL A 217 -2.36 27.53 73.46
C VAL A 217 -1.39 27.99 72.38
N GLU A 218 -0.39 27.19 72.03
CA GLU A 218 0.56 27.52 70.95
C GLU A 218 -0.16 27.74 69.61
N ARG A 219 -1.15 26.89 69.31
CA ARG A 219 -1.86 26.86 68.02
C ARG A 219 -2.93 27.93 67.87
N ASP A 220 -3.73 28.16 68.91
CA ASP A 220 -4.94 29.00 68.83
C ASP A 220 -4.77 30.37 69.49
N ILE A 221 -3.87 30.50 70.47
CA ILE A 221 -3.62 31.78 71.16
C ILE A 221 -2.35 32.45 70.59
N LEU A 222 -1.24 31.71 70.51
CA LEU A 222 0.02 32.22 69.94
C LEU A 222 0.06 32.14 68.40
N LEU A 223 -0.92 31.47 67.78
CA LEU A 223 -1.05 31.30 66.33
C LEU A 223 0.20 30.68 65.67
N TRP A 224 0.93 29.84 66.41
CA TRP A 224 2.05 29.07 65.87
C TRP A 224 1.54 27.95 64.95
N ASP A 225 2.33 27.61 63.94
CA ASP A 225 2.03 26.53 63.00
C ASP A 225 2.57 25.19 63.51
N THR A 226 2.19 24.83 64.73
CA THR A 226 2.58 23.56 65.35
C THR A 226 1.50 22.51 65.06
N PRO A 227 1.72 21.51 64.19
CA PRO A 227 0.71 20.49 63.89
C PRO A 227 0.43 19.57 65.09
N TRP A 228 -0.75 18.95 65.12
CA TRP A 228 -1.05 17.91 66.11
C TRP A 228 -0.13 16.70 65.92
N PRO A 229 0.23 15.99 67.01
CA PRO A 229 1.11 14.84 66.93
C PRO A 229 0.44 13.68 66.20
N ARG A 230 1.05 13.25 65.08
CA ARG A 230 0.61 12.12 64.25
C ARG A 230 1.35 10.83 64.64
N ARG A 231 0.75 9.68 64.36
CA ARG A 231 1.26 8.33 64.67
C ARG A 231 2.21 7.76 63.62
N ALA A 232 2.10 8.24 62.38
CA ALA A 232 2.96 7.86 61.26
C ALA A 232 3.55 9.10 60.58
N LEU A 233 4.68 8.92 59.89
CA LEU A 233 5.28 9.92 59.00
C LEU A 233 5.52 9.27 57.64
N LEU A 234 4.94 9.84 56.58
CA LEU A 234 5.19 9.42 55.20
C LEU A 234 5.95 10.51 54.45
N ILE A 235 7.03 10.12 53.78
CA ILE A 235 7.79 11.00 52.90
C ILE A 235 7.80 10.37 51.50
N PRO A 236 7.18 11.02 50.50
CA PRO A 236 7.28 10.56 49.11
C PRO A 236 8.73 10.64 48.63
N ASP A 237 9.10 9.79 47.67
CA ASP A 237 10.40 9.92 47.01
C ASP A 237 10.50 11.24 46.23
N GLU A 238 11.70 11.60 45.77
CA GLU A 238 11.94 12.89 45.12
C GLU A 238 11.05 13.12 43.88
N ALA A 239 10.87 12.10 43.03
CA ALA A 239 10.02 12.18 41.84
C ALA A 239 8.53 12.34 42.21
N THR A 240 8.08 11.57 43.19
CA THR A 240 6.71 11.63 43.72
C THR A 240 6.45 12.96 44.45
N ALA A 241 7.47 13.54 45.09
CA ALA A 241 7.39 14.78 45.84
C ALA A 241 7.29 16.02 44.94
N GLN A 242 7.97 16.02 43.80
CA GLN A 242 7.93 17.13 42.83
C GLN A 242 6.63 17.15 42.00
N GLY A 243 5.97 16.00 41.86
CA GLY A 243 4.81 15.82 41.00
C GLY A 243 5.21 15.06 39.74
N LEU A 244 4.30 14.22 39.23
CA LEU A 244 4.62 13.31 38.13
C LEU A 244 4.11 13.87 36.80
N ARG A 245 4.97 13.86 35.79
CA ARG A 245 4.58 14.14 34.40
C ARG A 245 4.51 12.79 33.68
N ILE A 246 3.34 12.43 33.17
CA ILE A 246 3.12 11.13 32.51
C ILE A 246 2.49 11.33 31.14
N ALA A 247 2.65 10.33 30.26
CA ALA A 247 1.98 10.33 28.97
C ALA A 247 0.45 10.31 29.13
N ARG A 248 -0.24 11.17 28.36
CA ARG A 248 -1.71 11.24 28.33
C ARG A 248 -2.38 9.91 27.98
N ASP A 249 -1.75 9.10 27.14
CA ASP A 249 -2.27 7.83 26.64
C ASP A 249 -1.44 6.65 27.17
N GLY A 250 -1.89 6.04 28.26
CA GLY A 250 -1.34 4.77 28.76
C GLY A 250 -0.19 4.85 29.76
N GLY A 251 0.23 6.04 30.19
CA GLY A 251 1.21 6.20 31.27
C GLY A 251 0.66 5.74 32.62
N ALA A 252 1.42 4.92 33.35
CA ALA A 252 1.15 4.59 34.75
C ALA A 252 2.01 5.47 35.66
N ALA A 253 1.38 6.25 36.55
CA ALA A 253 2.08 7.05 37.54
C ALA A 253 2.53 6.15 38.69
N ARG A 254 3.81 5.77 38.71
CA ARG A 254 4.39 4.99 39.81
C ARG A 254 4.66 5.90 41.01
N LEU A 255 3.92 5.69 42.07
CA LEU A 255 4.05 6.38 43.35
C LEU A 255 4.96 5.58 44.27
N ARG A 256 5.90 6.27 44.92
CA ARG A 256 6.74 5.68 45.96
C ARG A 256 6.81 6.56 47.19
N ALA A 257 6.65 5.96 48.36
CA ALA A 257 6.80 6.64 49.64
C ALA A 257 7.46 5.77 50.70
N TYR A 258 8.12 6.43 51.65
CA TYR A 258 8.81 5.82 52.77
C TYR A 258 8.14 6.21 54.08
N SER A 259 8.00 5.26 54.99
CA SER A 259 7.64 5.53 56.38
C SER A 259 8.87 5.49 57.28
N TYR A 260 8.89 6.35 58.29
CA TYR A 260 10.01 6.46 59.23
C TYR A 260 9.51 6.26 60.67
N ARG A 261 10.26 5.47 61.45
CA ARG A 261 9.96 5.22 62.87
C ARG A 261 10.64 6.26 63.74
N TRP A 262 11.93 6.47 63.53
CA TRP A 262 12.68 7.47 64.30
C TRP A 262 12.55 8.85 63.67
N VAL A 263 11.90 9.76 64.41
CA VAL A 263 11.70 11.14 63.95
C VAL A 263 12.17 12.15 64.99
N ILE A 264 12.74 13.23 64.50
CA ILE A 264 13.16 14.39 65.29
C ILE A 264 12.34 15.61 64.89
N ALA A 265 12.05 16.47 65.87
CA ALA A 265 11.29 17.68 65.63
C ALA A 265 12.07 18.66 64.74
N ASP A 266 11.43 19.13 63.68
CA ASP A 266 11.97 20.13 62.76
C ASP A 266 10.87 21.14 62.39
N ARG A 267 11.01 22.36 62.92
CA ARG A 267 10.05 23.45 62.70
C ARG A 267 10.07 24.02 61.28
N ASN A 268 11.12 23.72 60.50
CA ASN A 268 11.22 24.19 59.12
C ASN A 268 10.40 23.33 58.15
N ARG A 269 9.92 22.16 58.62
CA ARG A 269 9.05 21.28 57.83
C ARG A 269 7.58 21.56 58.16
N PRO A 270 6.67 21.55 57.18
CA PRO A 270 5.25 21.79 57.42
C PRO A 270 4.60 20.72 58.33
N GLU A 271 5.15 19.50 58.32
CA GLU A 271 4.72 18.40 59.17
C GLU A 271 5.30 18.50 60.60
N GLY A 272 6.25 19.41 60.85
CA GLY A 272 6.93 19.60 62.15
C GLY A 272 7.94 18.51 62.52
N TRP A 273 8.08 17.47 61.71
CA TRP A 273 8.94 16.30 61.95
C TRP A 273 9.74 15.94 60.70
N ARG A 274 10.95 15.40 60.92
CA ARG A 274 11.77 14.79 59.88
C ARG A 274 12.39 13.48 60.39
N PRO A 275 12.88 12.62 59.50
CA PRO A 275 13.62 11.42 59.91
C PRO A 275 14.85 11.81 60.73
N LEU A 276 15.09 11.06 61.79
CA LEU A 276 16.30 11.21 62.61
C LEU A 276 17.50 10.71 61.80
N LEU A 277 18.47 11.59 61.58
CA LEU A 277 19.73 11.24 60.91
C LEU A 277 20.73 10.77 61.96
N TRP A 278 21.69 9.93 61.58
CA TRP A 278 22.74 9.50 62.49
C TRP A 278 23.61 10.66 62.97
N SER A 279 23.80 11.69 62.15
CA SER A 279 24.50 12.93 62.55
C SER A 279 23.78 13.73 63.64
N ASP A 280 22.46 13.58 63.80
CA ASP A 280 21.71 14.26 64.87
C ASP A 280 21.95 13.61 66.23
N VAL A 281 22.42 12.37 66.22
CA VAL A 281 22.71 11.57 67.38
C VAL A 281 24.04 12.06 67.97
N THR A 282 23.99 12.84 69.06
CA THR A 282 25.19 13.43 69.69
C THR A 282 25.46 12.87 71.09
N GLU A 283 26.72 12.85 71.52
CA GLU A 283 27.12 12.27 72.81
C GLU A 283 26.47 12.99 74.00
N ASN A 284 26.35 14.32 73.92
CA ASN A 284 25.65 15.15 74.91
C ASN A 284 24.18 14.78 75.04
N TRP A 285 23.56 14.32 73.95
CA TRP A 285 22.15 13.98 73.90
C TRP A 285 21.86 12.61 74.52
N ILE A 286 22.70 11.62 74.23
CA ILE A 286 22.54 10.24 74.73
C ILE A 286 23.11 10.07 76.13
N GLY A 287 24.15 10.84 76.48
CA GLY A 287 24.94 10.68 77.69
C GLY A 287 25.89 9.47 77.63
N ARG A 288 26.24 9.02 76.43
CA ARG A 288 27.18 7.91 76.15
C ARG A 288 28.03 8.25 74.93
N SER A 289 29.25 7.71 74.89
CA SER A 289 30.14 7.85 73.74
C SER A 289 29.57 7.14 72.51
N ILE A 290 29.55 7.81 71.35
CA ILE A 290 29.01 7.24 70.11
C ILE A 290 30.16 6.62 69.32
N PRO A 291 30.15 5.30 69.07
CA PRO A 291 31.23 4.66 68.31
C PRO A 291 31.17 5.05 66.83
N ALA A 292 32.34 5.16 66.20
CA ALA A 292 32.44 5.40 64.76
C ALA A 292 31.95 4.18 63.97
N ILE A 293 30.97 4.39 63.08
CA ILE A 293 30.38 3.30 62.29
C ILE A 293 31.19 3.11 61.00
N PRO A 294 31.67 1.89 60.70
CA PRO A 294 32.27 1.58 59.40
C PRO A 294 31.19 1.43 58.32
N PHE A 295 30.65 2.54 57.82
CA PHE A 295 29.56 2.54 56.81
C PHE A 295 29.80 1.66 55.57
N PRO A 296 31.03 1.55 55.02
CA PRO A 296 31.28 0.65 53.89
C PRO A 296 31.03 -0.84 54.19
N LEU A 297 31.02 -1.26 55.46
CA LEU A 297 30.71 -2.64 55.87
C LEU A 297 29.21 -2.92 55.94
N LEU A 298 28.36 -1.89 55.86
CA LEU A 298 26.90 -2.02 55.96
C LEU A 298 26.23 -2.49 54.66
N GLY A 299 27.00 -2.88 53.64
CA GLY A 299 26.48 -3.38 52.37
C GLY A 299 25.71 -4.70 52.52
N LEU A 300 24.45 -4.70 52.08
CA LEU A 300 23.62 -5.90 52.04
C LEU A 300 23.63 -6.51 50.64
N PRO A 301 23.73 -7.85 50.53
CA PRO A 301 23.74 -8.52 49.24
C PRO A 301 22.42 -8.39 48.52
N ASP A 302 21.28 -8.25 49.19
CA ASP A 302 19.95 -8.24 48.56
C ASP A 302 19.52 -6.87 47.99
N GLU A 303 20.32 -5.82 48.18
CA GLU A 303 20.01 -4.50 47.65
C GLU A 303 20.38 -4.42 46.15
N PRO A 304 19.41 -4.17 45.25
CA PRO A 304 19.66 -4.13 43.81
C PRO A 304 20.66 -3.05 43.44
N ASN A 305 20.50 -1.82 43.98
CA ASN A 305 21.41 -0.70 43.74
C ASN A 305 22.86 -1.04 44.15
N THR A 306 23.01 -1.78 45.23
CA THR A 306 24.32 -2.24 45.72
C THR A 306 24.93 -3.27 44.78
N ARG A 307 24.15 -4.25 44.29
CA ARG A 307 24.64 -5.22 43.29
C ARG A 307 25.01 -4.57 41.96
N THR A 308 24.19 -3.64 41.47
CA THR A 308 24.41 -2.94 40.19
C THR A 308 25.63 -2.01 40.28
N ALA A 309 25.78 -1.26 41.38
CA ALA A 309 26.92 -0.39 41.60
C ALA A 309 28.23 -1.17 41.72
N LEU A 310 28.23 -2.30 42.42
CA LEU A 310 29.40 -3.18 42.53
C LEU A 310 29.74 -3.89 41.21
N ALA A 311 28.74 -4.31 40.42
CA ALA A 311 28.96 -4.87 39.08
C ALA A 311 29.58 -3.82 38.12
N GLY A 312 29.14 -2.56 38.21
CA GLY A 312 29.71 -1.44 37.45
C GLY A 312 31.16 -1.13 37.80
N LEU A 313 31.54 -1.23 39.09
CA LEU A 313 32.94 -1.10 39.52
C LEU A 313 33.82 -2.26 39.07
N ALA A 314 33.26 -3.47 38.95
CA ALA A 314 33.98 -4.67 38.52
C ALA A 314 34.03 -4.85 36.99
N GLY A 315 33.40 -3.96 36.20
CA GLY A 315 33.34 -4.05 34.74
C GLY A 315 32.62 -5.29 34.21
N ALA A 316 31.84 -5.99 35.05
CA ALA A 316 31.23 -7.26 34.72
C ALA A 316 29.74 -7.08 34.30
N PRO A 317 29.31 -7.64 33.15
CA PRO A 317 27.93 -7.51 32.66
C PRO A 317 26.91 -8.42 33.39
N LEU A 318 27.34 -9.23 34.36
CA LEU A 318 26.51 -10.17 35.10
C LEU A 318 26.56 -9.86 36.59
N LEU A 319 25.38 -9.86 37.22
CA LEU A 319 25.23 -9.74 38.68
C LEU A 319 26.14 -10.78 39.37
N PRO A 320 26.95 -10.39 40.37
CA PRO A 320 27.81 -11.33 41.08
C PRO A 320 26.95 -12.45 41.69
N ALA A 321 27.38 -13.70 41.51
CA ALA A 321 26.67 -14.87 42.02
C ALA A 321 26.55 -14.81 43.56
N PRO A 322 25.46 -15.36 44.15
CA PRO A 322 25.30 -15.42 45.60
C PRO A 322 26.44 -16.27 46.20
N GLY A 323 27.47 -15.61 46.72
CA GLY A 323 28.72 -16.22 47.20
C GLY A 323 29.98 -15.36 46.96
N SER A 324 29.94 -14.43 45.99
CA SER A 324 31.08 -13.54 45.66
C SER A 324 30.78 -12.06 45.97
N PHE A 325 30.03 -11.78 47.03
CA PHE A 325 29.73 -10.41 47.45
C PHE A 325 30.94 -9.84 48.22
N PRO A 326 31.51 -8.69 47.80
CA PRO A 326 32.69 -8.13 48.46
C PRO A 326 32.40 -7.78 49.93
N GLU A 327 33.41 -7.96 50.80
CA GLU A 327 33.25 -7.74 52.24
C GLU A 327 32.96 -6.28 52.59
N THR A 328 33.39 -5.34 51.75
CA THR A 328 33.15 -3.89 51.84
C THR A 328 32.50 -3.36 50.57
N ASN A 329 31.50 -2.49 50.69
CA ASN A 329 30.95 -1.72 49.58
C ASN A 329 31.44 -0.26 49.61
N PRO A 330 32.36 0.15 48.73
CA PRO A 330 32.89 1.52 48.69
C PRO A 330 31.89 2.55 48.14
N THR A 331 30.76 2.13 47.55
CA THR A 331 29.77 3.06 46.97
C THR A 331 28.76 3.59 47.99
N LEU A 332 28.81 3.09 49.23
CA LEU A 332 27.95 3.59 50.30
C LEU A 332 28.46 4.93 50.83
N PRO A 333 27.58 5.89 51.15
CA PRO A 333 27.98 7.15 51.76
C PRO A 333 28.75 6.91 53.07
N THR A 334 29.93 7.53 53.21
CA THR A 334 30.72 7.48 54.46
C THR A 334 30.30 8.54 55.47
N ASP A 335 29.49 9.51 55.04
CA ASP A 335 29.05 10.62 55.88
C ASP A 335 27.87 10.22 56.78
N PRO A 336 27.96 10.43 58.11
CA PRO A 336 26.86 10.18 59.06
C PRO A 336 25.53 10.85 58.71
N SER A 337 25.55 12.00 58.03
CA SER A 337 24.35 12.76 57.66
C SER A 337 23.56 12.13 56.52
N ALA A 338 24.15 11.21 55.76
CA ALA A 338 23.45 10.49 54.69
C ALA A 338 22.64 9.29 55.21
N TRP A 339 22.80 8.93 56.49
CA TRP A 339 22.17 7.76 57.09
C TRP A 339 21.05 8.15 58.04
N THR A 340 19.86 7.57 57.85
CA THR A 340 18.79 7.64 58.84
C THR A 340 19.01 6.58 59.92
N VAL A 341 18.54 6.86 61.13
CA VAL A 341 18.61 5.91 62.25
C VAL A 341 17.79 4.65 61.95
N ASP A 342 16.67 4.78 61.24
CA ASP A 342 15.86 3.66 60.75
C ASP A 342 16.66 2.73 59.84
N GLU A 343 17.43 3.29 58.91
CA GLU A 343 18.22 2.52 57.96
C GLU A 343 19.39 1.78 58.65
N LEU A 344 20.00 2.42 59.64
CA LEU A 344 21.04 1.79 60.46
C LEU A 344 20.47 0.71 61.37
N GLU A 345 19.36 0.97 62.06
CA GLU A 345 18.66 -0.03 62.89
C GLU A 345 18.30 -1.24 62.02
N ARG A 346 17.71 -1.01 60.85
CA ARG A 346 17.34 -2.07 59.91
C ARG A 346 18.53 -2.95 59.54
N ARG A 347 19.69 -2.35 59.22
CA ARG A 347 20.88 -3.10 58.81
C ARG A 347 21.52 -3.83 60.00
N LEU A 348 21.63 -3.18 61.16
CA LEU A 348 22.23 -3.75 62.37
C LEU A 348 21.41 -4.91 62.95
N PHE A 349 20.09 -4.77 62.96
CA PHE A 349 19.15 -5.79 63.46
C PHE A 349 18.62 -6.70 62.34
N SER A 350 19.21 -6.66 61.14
CA SER A 350 18.89 -7.61 60.07
C SER A 350 19.25 -9.04 60.48
N LYS A 351 18.54 -10.03 59.91
CA LYS A 351 18.80 -11.47 60.15
C LYS A 351 20.06 -12.00 59.45
N ASP A 352 20.87 -11.12 58.85
CA ASP A 352 22.10 -11.51 58.15
C ASP A 352 23.24 -11.75 59.15
N GLU A 353 23.44 -13.02 59.50
CA GLU A 353 24.50 -13.45 60.41
C GLU A 353 25.92 -13.14 59.87
N ALA A 354 26.10 -12.97 58.55
CA ALA A 354 27.40 -12.64 57.97
C ALA A 354 27.73 -11.15 58.14
N LEU A 355 26.75 -10.26 57.97
CA LEU A 355 26.89 -8.83 58.28
C LEU A 355 27.22 -8.61 59.77
N GLN A 356 26.46 -9.25 60.66
CA GLN A 356 26.66 -9.09 62.11
C GLN A 356 28.04 -9.60 62.55
N ARG A 357 28.51 -10.73 61.99
CA ARG A 357 29.87 -11.23 62.27
C ARG A 357 30.95 -10.24 61.81
N ARG A 358 30.83 -9.69 60.59
CA ARG A 358 31.77 -8.67 60.07
C ARG A 358 31.81 -7.41 60.94
N LEU A 359 30.64 -6.90 61.35
CA LEU A 359 30.56 -5.72 62.21
C LEU A 359 31.12 -5.98 63.61
N ARG A 360 30.84 -7.15 64.21
CA ARG A 360 31.43 -7.54 65.51
C ARG A 360 32.95 -7.68 65.43
N GLN A 361 33.48 -8.23 64.34
CA GLN A 361 34.93 -8.35 64.12
C GLN A 361 35.59 -6.99 63.90
N ALA A 362 34.96 -6.10 63.13
CA ALA A 362 35.52 -4.77 62.83
C ALA A 362 35.44 -3.79 64.00
N MET A 363 34.36 -3.84 64.81
CA MET A 363 34.13 -2.88 65.90
C MET A 363 34.52 -3.39 67.29
N GLY A 364 34.64 -4.71 67.50
CA GLY A 364 34.93 -5.30 68.80
C GLY A 364 33.94 -4.85 69.89
N ASP A 365 34.45 -4.38 71.03
CA ASP A 365 33.65 -3.91 72.16
C ASP A 365 32.76 -2.69 71.83
N GLN A 366 33.11 -1.93 70.77
CA GLN A 366 32.33 -0.78 70.31
C GLN A 366 30.99 -1.19 69.70
N TYR A 367 30.83 -2.43 69.23
CA TYR A 367 29.55 -2.95 68.74
C TYR A 367 28.50 -3.02 69.86
N GLY A 368 28.91 -3.43 71.06
CA GLY A 368 28.04 -3.43 72.24
C GLY A 368 27.63 -2.01 72.65
N ALA A 369 28.57 -1.06 72.57
CA ALA A 369 28.28 0.36 72.81
C ALA A 369 27.26 0.93 71.80
N LEU A 370 27.36 0.53 70.53
CA LEU A 370 26.41 0.93 69.47
C LEU A 370 24.99 0.43 69.76
N LEU A 371 24.82 -0.84 70.13
CA LEU A 371 23.52 -1.38 70.55
C LEU A 371 22.97 -0.67 71.79
N ALA A 372 23.86 -0.34 72.72
CA ALA A 372 23.51 0.40 73.93
C ALA A 372 23.06 1.85 73.65
N VAL A 373 23.47 2.44 72.51
CA VAL A 373 22.94 3.72 72.01
C VAL A 373 21.48 3.56 71.55
N PHE A 374 21.15 2.54 70.75
CA PHE A 374 19.77 2.28 70.31
C PHE A 374 18.82 2.02 71.48
N HIS A 375 19.21 1.20 72.46
CA HIS A 375 18.41 1.01 73.68
C HIS A 375 18.19 2.31 74.47
N ARG A 376 19.19 3.21 74.48
CA ARG A 376 19.04 4.51 75.13
C ARG A 376 18.11 5.42 74.33
N LEU A 377 18.20 5.42 73.00
CA LEU A 377 17.27 6.15 72.12
C LEU A 377 15.83 5.68 72.35
N GLU A 378 15.61 4.38 72.50
CA GLU A 378 14.28 3.81 72.81
C GLU A 378 13.78 4.23 74.19
N ALA A 379 14.64 4.19 75.21
CA ALA A 379 14.30 4.69 76.54
C ALA A 379 13.95 6.19 76.53
N LEU A 380 14.67 7.01 75.74
CA LEU A 380 14.38 8.44 75.59
C LEU A 380 13.08 8.66 74.82
N ALA A 381 12.82 7.94 73.74
CA ALA A 381 11.58 8.09 72.96
C ALA A 381 10.33 7.69 73.76
N ASN A 382 10.45 6.75 74.69
CA ASN A 382 9.37 6.35 75.59
C ASN A 382 9.15 7.32 76.77
N ASP A 383 10.11 8.20 77.05
CA ASP A 383 9.98 9.21 78.09
C ASP A 383 9.08 10.37 77.61
N PRO A 384 7.96 10.66 78.30
CA PRO A 384 7.05 11.73 77.92
C PRO A 384 7.72 13.11 77.79
N ALA A 385 8.83 13.36 78.51
CA ALA A 385 9.59 14.60 78.44
C ALA A 385 10.18 14.86 77.04
N TRP A 386 10.52 13.79 76.31
CA TRP A 386 11.11 13.85 74.97
C TRP A 386 10.09 13.90 73.85
N GLY A 387 8.80 13.76 74.15
CA GLY A 387 7.73 13.73 73.14
C GLY A 387 7.61 14.99 72.27
N ARG A 388 8.36 16.07 72.56
CA ARG A 388 8.46 17.29 71.73
C ARG A 388 9.70 17.36 70.85
N THR A 389 10.67 16.49 71.06
CA THR A 389 11.99 16.52 70.41
C THR A 389 12.28 15.23 69.66
N LEU A 390 12.03 14.07 70.28
CA LEU A 390 12.23 12.74 69.71
C LEU A 390 10.95 11.92 69.81
N ARG A 391 10.61 11.18 68.75
CA ARG A 391 9.54 10.19 68.79
C ARG A 391 9.92 8.91 68.06
N HIS A 392 9.33 7.84 68.55
CA HIS A 392 9.31 6.53 67.91
C HIS A 392 7.89 6.26 67.41
N LEU A 393 7.70 6.40 66.09
CA LEU A 393 6.43 6.27 65.39
C LEU A 393 6.14 4.82 64.99
N GLU A 394 4.87 4.55 64.72
CA GLU A 394 4.41 3.25 64.23
C GLU A 394 4.64 3.13 62.72
N VAL A 395 5.05 1.95 62.26
CA VAL A 395 5.11 1.63 60.82
C VAL A 395 3.67 1.31 60.37
N PRO A 396 3.10 2.07 59.42
CA PRO A 396 1.72 1.86 59.00
C PRO A 396 1.56 0.49 58.32
N ALA A 397 0.52 -0.26 58.69
CA ALA A 397 0.25 -1.56 58.08
C ALA A 397 -0.20 -1.43 56.62
N GLN A 398 -0.92 -0.35 56.30
CA GLN A 398 -1.44 -0.05 54.97
C GLN A 398 -1.27 1.44 54.66
N VAL A 399 -0.84 1.74 53.44
CA VAL A 399 -0.77 3.11 52.92
C VAL A 399 -1.70 3.19 51.71
N PHE A 400 -2.47 4.26 51.61
CA PHE A 400 -3.40 4.50 50.51
C PHE A 400 -3.01 5.75 49.76
N TYR A 401 -3.19 5.76 48.46
CA TYR A 401 -3.25 7.00 47.68
C TYR A 401 -4.71 7.35 47.39
N SER A 402 -4.99 8.64 47.33
CA SER A 402 -6.27 9.18 46.85
C SER A 402 -5.98 10.31 45.88
N TYR A 403 -6.62 10.29 44.71
CA TYR A 403 -6.48 11.33 43.70
C TYR A 403 -7.83 11.95 43.34
N SER A 404 -7.80 13.21 42.96
CA SER A 404 -8.96 14.01 42.58
C SER A 404 -8.59 15.01 41.47
N GLY A 405 -9.30 14.93 40.35
CA GLY A 405 -9.32 15.88 39.24
C GLY A 405 -10.66 16.61 39.14
N ARG A 406 -10.96 17.19 37.97
CA ARG A 406 -12.23 17.91 37.74
C ARG A 406 -13.42 16.97 37.57
N ARG A 407 -13.21 15.79 36.96
CA ARG A 407 -14.24 14.80 36.64
C ARG A 407 -13.95 13.42 37.23
N THR A 408 -12.69 13.15 37.57
CA THR A 408 -12.22 11.84 38.02
C THR A 408 -11.72 11.92 39.45
N ALA A 409 -12.10 10.95 40.27
CA ALA A 409 -11.55 10.75 41.60
C ALA A 409 -11.44 9.26 41.85
N GLY A 410 -10.44 8.87 42.65
CA GLY A 410 -10.20 7.48 42.97
C GLY A 410 -9.26 7.34 44.15
N SER A 411 -9.12 6.11 44.61
CA SER A 411 -8.19 5.75 45.67
C SER A 411 -7.76 4.30 45.50
N GLY A 412 -6.54 3.98 45.92
CA GLY A 412 -6.02 2.62 45.91
C GLY A 412 -4.96 2.42 46.98
N PRO A 413 -4.66 1.16 47.33
CA PRO A 413 -3.58 0.84 48.25
C PRO A 413 -2.21 0.99 47.56
N LEU A 414 -1.19 1.36 48.32
CA LEU A 414 0.21 1.18 47.99
C LEU A 414 0.68 -0.14 48.61
N ALA A 415 1.25 -1.02 47.80
CA ALA A 415 1.79 -2.29 48.26
C ALA A 415 3.11 -2.08 49.02
N PRO A 416 3.32 -2.76 50.16
CA PRO A 416 4.60 -2.71 50.85
C PRO A 416 5.67 -3.42 50.01
N GLU A 417 6.73 -2.70 49.65
CA GLU A 417 7.90 -3.23 48.91
C GLU A 417 9.00 -3.73 49.87
N GLY A 418 8.76 -3.65 51.18
CA GLY A 418 9.75 -3.90 52.23
C GLY A 418 10.54 -2.64 52.60
N HIS A 419 11.30 -2.70 53.70
CA HIS A 419 12.14 -1.58 54.18
C HIS A 419 11.37 -0.27 54.40
N ASN A 420 10.15 -0.38 54.93
CA ASN A 420 9.24 0.76 55.12
C ASN A 420 8.91 1.55 53.84
N ALA A 421 9.14 0.95 52.66
CA ALA A 421 8.78 1.53 51.38
C ALA A 421 7.43 0.97 50.88
N TYR A 422 6.62 1.84 50.29
CA TYR A 422 5.32 1.51 49.71
C TYR A 422 5.29 2.01 48.28
N VAL A 423 4.84 1.15 47.37
CA VAL A 423 4.78 1.41 45.93
C VAL A 423 3.39 1.08 45.39
N GLY A 424 2.91 1.90 44.46
CA GLY A 424 1.71 1.59 43.71
C GLY A 424 1.64 2.43 42.45
N GLU A 425 0.71 2.09 41.57
CA GLU A 425 0.62 2.68 40.25
C GLU A 425 -0.79 3.22 40.01
N ILE A 426 -0.86 4.45 39.49
CA ILE A 426 -2.11 5.04 39.01
C ILE A 426 -2.11 4.96 37.48
N SER A 427 -2.91 4.05 36.93
CA SER A 427 -3.11 3.91 35.48
C SER A 427 -4.43 4.53 35.02
N GLY A 428 -4.51 4.88 33.74
CA GLY A 428 -5.79 5.23 33.09
C GLY A 428 -6.31 6.65 33.41
N LEU A 429 -5.42 7.57 33.77
CA LEU A 429 -5.75 8.97 33.97
C LEU A 429 -6.05 9.66 32.64
N LYS A 430 -7.19 10.37 32.55
CA LYS A 430 -7.64 11.09 31.34
C LYS A 430 -7.54 12.61 31.45
N GLU A 431 -7.25 13.11 32.65
CA GLU A 431 -7.07 14.52 32.96
C GLU A 431 -5.96 14.68 34.01
N ASP A 432 -5.49 15.91 34.18
CA ASP A 432 -4.59 16.25 35.28
C ASP A 432 -5.30 16.06 36.61
N VAL A 433 -4.66 15.34 37.52
CA VAL A 433 -5.21 15.03 38.84
C VAL A 433 -4.25 15.46 39.93
N ARG A 434 -4.77 15.75 41.12
CA ARG A 434 -3.95 15.90 42.32
C ARG A 434 -4.08 14.66 43.17
N PHE A 435 -2.97 14.14 43.68
CA PHE A 435 -2.97 12.98 44.57
C PHE A 435 -2.42 13.33 45.95
N VAL A 436 -2.81 12.51 46.92
CA VAL A 436 -2.39 12.57 48.32
C VAL A 436 -2.15 11.15 48.81
N LEU A 437 -1.11 10.95 49.63
CA LEU A 437 -0.85 9.71 50.34
C LEU A 437 -1.40 9.81 51.76
N LYS A 438 -2.03 8.73 52.22
CA LYS A 438 -2.68 8.60 53.52
C LYS A 438 -2.22 7.33 54.21
N ALA A 439 -1.84 7.43 55.48
CA ALA A 439 -1.63 6.26 56.34
C ALA A 439 -1.92 6.62 57.79
N GLU A 440 -2.64 5.77 58.51
CA GLU A 440 -3.10 6.03 59.87
C GLU A 440 -3.78 7.41 59.98
N ASP A 441 -3.18 8.34 60.73
CA ASP A 441 -3.60 9.73 60.92
C ASP A 441 -2.74 10.75 60.15
N PHE A 442 -1.89 10.27 59.23
CA PHE A 442 -1.00 11.09 58.42
C PHE A 442 -1.49 11.24 56.99
N ARG A 443 -1.39 12.48 56.48
CA ARG A 443 -1.77 12.86 55.12
C ARG A 443 -0.73 13.80 54.52
N THR A 444 -0.23 13.49 53.33
CA THR A 444 0.71 14.35 52.61
C THR A 444 0.01 15.56 51.95
N PRO A 445 0.72 16.66 51.67
CA PRO A 445 0.20 17.73 50.82
C PRO A 445 -0.19 17.22 49.41
N PRO A 446 -1.21 17.82 48.77
CA PRO A 446 -1.63 17.42 47.42
C PRO A 446 -0.56 17.74 46.38
N ARG A 447 -0.21 16.76 45.56
CA ARG A 447 0.78 16.88 44.47
C ARG A 447 0.13 16.63 43.10
N PRO A 448 0.53 17.35 42.03
CA PRO A 448 -0.06 17.17 40.72
C PRO A 448 0.52 15.96 39.98
N ILE A 449 -0.33 15.30 39.18
CA ILE A 449 0.04 14.43 38.08
C ILE A 449 -0.43 15.14 36.81
N THR A 450 0.50 15.57 35.96
CA THR A 450 0.21 16.27 34.71
C THR A 450 0.35 15.34 33.53
N LEU A 451 -0.67 15.30 32.67
CA LEU A 451 -0.68 14.53 31.44
C LEU A 451 -0.01 15.34 30.32
N VAL A 452 1.12 14.87 29.84
CA VAL A 452 1.83 15.45 28.70
C VAL A 452 1.48 14.64 27.45
N PRO A 453 1.10 15.28 26.32
CA PRO A 453 0.83 14.58 25.09
C PRO A 453 2.11 13.92 24.54
N PRO A 454 2.01 12.76 23.88
CA PRO A 454 3.15 12.19 23.17
C PRO A 454 3.55 13.07 21.97
N PRO A 455 4.83 13.08 21.56
CA PRO A 455 5.27 13.87 20.41
C PRO A 455 4.59 13.37 19.13
N THR A 456 3.83 14.25 18.48
CA THR A 456 3.09 13.99 17.25
C THR A 456 3.87 14.47 16.03
N LEU A 457 3.84 13.67 14.96
CA LEU A 457 4.34 14.06 13.65
C LEU A 457 3.33 15.00 12.98
N THR A 458 3.79 16.18 12.58
CA THR A 458 2.99 17.16 11.81
C THR A 458 3.17 16.96 10.31
N LEU A 459 4.40 16.63 9.90
CA LEU A 459 4.76 16.45 8.51
C LEU A 459 5.80 15.34 8.38
N LEU A 460 5.58 14.44 7.43
CA LEU A 460 6.57 13.46 6.99
C LEU A 460 6.69 13.58 5.47
N THR A 461 7.86 14.00 5.00
CA THR A 461 8.14 14.15 3.57
C THR A 461 9.25 13.22 3.12
N ALA A 462 9.15 12.78 1.87
CA ALA A 462 10.14 11.98 1.19
C ALA A 462 10.66 12.76 -0.02
N THR A 463 11.97 12.99 -0.06
CA THR A 463 12.66 13.41 -1.29
C THR A 463 13.33 12.19 -1.89
N THR A 464 12.86 11.74 -3.05
CA THR A 464 13.39 10.56 -3.75
C THR A 464 14.32 10.99 -4.89
N TYR A 465 15.36 10.20 -5.13
CA TYR A 465 16.29 10.36 -6.25
C TYR A 465 16.29 9.06 -7.04
N GLU A 466 15.50 9.02 -8.12
CA GLU A 466 15.25 7.82 -8.91
C GLU A 466 16.31 7.65 -10.01
N PRO A 467 16.56 6.43 -10.50
CA PRO A 467 17.45 6.21 -11.64
C PRO A 467 17.07 7.06 -12.86
N ALA A 468 18.07 7.75 -13.45
CA ALA A 468 17.83 8.70 -14.54
C ALA A 468 17.29 8.04 -15.82
N TYR A 469 17.62 6.76 -16.05
CA TYR A 469 17.20 6.03 -17.25
C TYR A 469 15.67 5.83 -17.34
N LEU A 470 14.96 5.90 -16.21
CA LEU A 470 13.50 5.78 -16.15
C LEU A 470 12.76 7.00 -16.73
N HIS A 471 13.46 8.14 -16.82
CA HIS A 471 12.85 9.45 -17.07
C HIS A 471 13.43 10.18 -18.28
N HIS A 472 14.64 9.82 -18.73
CA HIS A 472 15.34 10.55 -19.79
C HIS A 472 15.76 9.66 -20.95
N PRO A 473 15.64 10.12 -22.21
CA PRO A 473 16.25 9.44 -23.35
C PRO A 473 17.77 9.57 -23.31
N ALA A 474 18.45 8.79 -24.16
CA ALA A 474 19.90 8.88 -24.30
C ALA A 474 20.35 10.32 -24.67
N PRO A 475 21.39 10.85 -24.00
CA PRO A 475 21.87 12.21 -24.28
C PRO A 475 22.45 12.33 -25.68
N GLN A 476 22.45 13.55 -26.23
CA GLN A 476 22.87 13.78 -27.61
C GLN A 476 24.32 13.30 -27.86
N GLY A 477 24.52 12.46 -28.87
CA GLY A 477 25.84 11.93 -29.26
C GLY A 477 26.36 10.79 -28.36
N ARG A 478 25.60 10.31 -27.38
CA ARG A 478 25.95 9.12 -26.56
C ARG A 478 24.78 8.12 -26.52
N GLY A 479 25.08 6.87 -26.15
CA GLY A 479 24.07 5.83 -25.92
C GLY A 479 23.45 5.88 -24.51
N TYR A 480 22.47 5.02 -24.25
CA TYR A 480 21.80 4.88 -22.95
C TYR A 480 22.76 4.52 -21.80
N GLU A 481 23.93 3.94 -22.09
CA GLU A 481 25.01 3.69 -21.13
C GLU A 481 25.45 4.94 -20.36
N ALA A 482 25.31 6.14 -20.96
CA ALA A 482 25.68 7.39 -20.32
C ALA A 482 24.76 7.79 -19.14
N LEU A 483 23.60 7.16 -19.00
CA LEU A 483 22.66 7.40 -17.90
C LEU A 483 22.94 6.54 -16.66
N ARG A 484 23.89 5.60 -16.76
CA ARG A 484 24.26 4.68 -15.68
C ARG A 484 24.74 5.44 -14.45
N GLY A 485 24.15 5.11 -13.30
CA GLY A 485 24.48 5.69 -12.00
C GLY A 485 23.99 7.12 -11.78
N LEU A 486 23.39 7.77 -12.78
CA LEU A 486 22.79 9.09 -12.64
C LEU A 486 21.41 8.99 -11.98
N ARG A 487 21.03 10.03 -11.23
CA ARG A 487 19.77 10.07 -10.47
C ARG A 487 19.01 11.34 -10.73
N GLN A 488 17.71 11.22 -10.99
CA GLN A 488 16.78 12.33 -11.14
C GLN A 488 16.14 12.64 -9.79
N ARG A 489 16.28 13.88 -9.34
CA ARG A 489 15.55 14.36 -8.16
C ARG A 489 14.05 14.46 -8.47
N MET A 490 13.22 13.86 -7.63
CA MET A 490 11.77 13.94 -7.72
C MET A 490 11.23 15.09 -6.86
N PRO A 491 10.02 15.61 -7.17
CA PRO A 491 9.35 16.56 -6.28
C PRO A 491 9.10 15.92 -4.91
N GLU A 492 9.18 16.74 -3.85
CA GLU A 492 9.00 16.28 -2.48
C GLU A 492 7.58 15.71 -2.28
N GLN A 493 7.50 14.44 -1.87
CA GLN A 493 6.25 13.74 -1.64
C GLN A 493 5.87 13.81 -0.15
N ARG A 494 4.66 14.28 0.14
CA ARG A 494 4.10 14.21 1.50
C ARG A 494 3.54 12.81 1.75
N LEU A 495 4.09 12.12 2.73
CA LEU A 495 3.61 10.80 3.14
C LEU A 495 2.38 10.95 4.03
N SER A 496 1.41 10.06 3.86
CA SER A 496 0.22 10.07 4.71
C SER A 496 0.57 9.64 6.13
N LEU A 497 0.07 10.42 7.08
CA LEU A 497 0.10 10.12 8.51
C LEU A 497 -1.21 9.49 9.00
N THR A 498 -2.20 9.29 8.11
CA THR A 498 -3.48 8.65 8.44
C THR A 498 -3.36 7.13 8.35
N GLY A 499 -3.79 6.40 9.39
CA GLY A 499 -3.63 4.94 9.51
C GLY A 499 -2.37 4.55 10.29
N ASP A 500 -2.09 3.26 10.45
CA ASP A 500 -1.02 2.78 11.35
C ASP A 500 0.40 2.84 10.73
N LYS A 501 0.49 2.67 9.41
CA LYS A 501 1.75 2.66 8.63
C LYS A 501 1.80 3.80 7.61
N SER A 502 2.97 4.39 7.42
CA SER A 502 3.23 5.29 6.30
C SER A 502 3.96 4.52 5.19
N ILE A 503 3.35 4.45 4.00
CA ILE A 503 3.84 3.65 2.87
C ILE A 503 4.48 4.57 1.83
N LEU A 504 5.68 4.23 1.38
CA LEU A 504 6.39 4.85 0.27
C LEU A 504 6.72 3.77 -0.76
N ILE A 505 6.37 3.97 -2.02
CA ILE A 505 6.67 3.04 -3.12
C ILE A 505 7.72 3.71 -4.01
N VAL A 506 8.85 3.05 -4.24
CA VAL A 506 9.96 3.58 -5.05
C VAL A 506 10.53 2.52 -5.99
N PRO A 507 11.07 2.90 -7.16
CA PRO A 507 11.82 1.98 -8.02
C PRO A 507 13.10 1.47 -7.35
N SER A 508 13.57 0.30 -7.76
CA SER A 508 14.84 -0.29 -7.33
C SER A 508 16.03 0.61 -7.65
N GLY A 509 16.96 0.76 -6.70
CA GLY A 509 18.14 1.62 -6.84
C GLY A 509 17.93 3.11 -6.55
N THR A 510 16.75 3.48 -6.02
CA THR A 510 16.40 4.85 -5.59
C THR A 510 17.07 5.22 -4.27
N GLU A 511 17.51 6.47 -4.16
CA GLU A 511 17.94 7.07 -2.88
C GLU A 511 16.79 7.87 -2.27
N VAL A 512 16.63 7.81 -0.95
CA VAL A 512 15.50 8.43 -0.26
C VAL A 512 15.98 9.22 0.95
N VAL A 513 15.54 10.46 1.04
CA VAL A 513 15.71 11.29 2.24
C VAL A 513 14.34 11.52 2.86
N LEU A 514 14.10 10.91 4.02
CA LEU A 514 12.89 11.09 4.81
C LEU A 514 13.12 12.20 5.83
N THR A 515 12.27 13.21 5.81
CA THR A 515 12.28 14.32 6.76
C THR A 515 11.01 14.27 7.58
N ALA A 516 11.15 14.16 8.90
CA ALA A 516 10.03 14.10 9.82
C ALA A 516 10.05 15.32 10.76
N THR A 517 8.92 16.02 10.84
CA THR A 517 8.76 17.25 11.63
C THR A 517 7.70 17.08 12.71
N THR A 518 8.01 17.47 13.94
CA THR A 518 7.13 17.31 15.11
C THR A 518 6.46 18.63 15.56
N GLU A 519 5.33 18.49 16.26
CA GLU A 519 4.61 19.62 16.86
C GLU A 519 5.34 20.22 18.08
N GLU A 520 5.96 19.37 18.87
CA GLU A 520 6.77 19.74 20.04
C GLU A 520 8.25 19.40 19.80
N PRO A 521 9.19 20.13 20.41
CA PRO A 521 10.60 19.82 20.28
C PRO A 521 10.94 18.46 20.90
N ILE A 522 11.72 17.67 20.17
CA ILE A 522 12.23 16.37 20.57
C ILE A 522 13.71 16.46 20.97
N VAL A 523 14.10 15.60 21.91
CA VAL A 523 15.48 15.50 22.41
C VAL A 523 16.24 14.38 21.70
N ALA A 524 15.54 13.32 21.30
CA ALA A 524 16.13 12.22 20.55
C ALA A 524 15.12 11.62 19.58
N ALA A 525 15.62 11.11 18.45
CA ALA A 525 14.88 10.30 17.51
C ALA A 525 15.68 9.03 17.20
N TYR A 526 15.01 7.90 17.09
CA TYR A 526 15.61 6.61 16.79
C TYR A 526 14.84 5.91 15.68
N VAL A 527 15.53 5.09 14.90
CA VAL A 527 14.91 4.15 13.97
C VAL A 527 15.18 2.74 14.45
N LEU A 528 14.09 1.99 14.63
CA LEU A 528 14.11 0.59 15.01
C LEU A 528 13.98 -0.26 13.73
N PRO A 529 15.01 -1.03 13.37
CA PRO A 529 14.96 -1.90 12.20
C PRO A 529 13.99 -3.07 12.42
N LYS A 530 13.07 -3.32 11.48
CA LYS A 530 12.30 -4.58 11.41
C LYS A 530 12.78 -5.48 10.28
N VAL A 531 12.79 -4.95 9.06
CA VAL A 531 13.15 -5.69 7.84
C VAL A 531 13.98 -4.78 6.94
N GLY A 532 15.01 -5.34 6.30
CA GLY A 532 15.84 -4.61 5.33
C GLY A 532 17.13 -4.02 5.92
N ARG A 533 17.94 -3.40 5.05
CA ARG A 533 19.22 -2.77 5.42
C ARG A 533 18.97 -1.30 5.74
N LEU A 534 19.30 -0.90 6.98
CA LEU A 534 19.14 0.48 7.44
C LEU A 534 20.51 1.16 7.63
N PRO A 535 20.64 2.45 7.29
CA PRO A 535 21.85 3.23 7.53
C PRO A 535 22.22 3.21 9.02
N GLY A 536 23.46 2.88 9.36
CA GLY A 536 23.95 2.86 10.75
C GLY A 536 23.52 1.65 11.59
N ALA A 537 22.62 0.79 11.10
CA ALA A 537 22.27 -0.47 11.76
C ALA A 537 23.29 -1.57 11.45
N LYS A 538 23.63 -2.40 12.45
CA LYS A 538 24.32 -3.68 12.18
C LYS A 538 23.32 -4.63 11.50
N PRO A 539 23.65 -5.27 10.36
CA PRO A 539 22.73 -6.19 9.68
C PRO A 539 22.20 -7.26 10.64
N GLY A 540 20.87 -7.37 10.77
CA GLY A 540 20.21 -8.35 11.65
C GLY A 540 20.13 -7.96 13.13
N SER A 541 20.58 -6.77 13.53
CA SER A 541 20.44 -6.26 14.91
C SER A 541 19.15 -5.45 15.07
N ALA A 542 18.39 -5.71 16.12
CA ALA A 542 17.21 -4.92 16.52
C ALA A 542 17.58 -3.66 17.34
N ALA A 543 18.86 -3.27 17.38
CA ALA A 543 19.31 -2.13 18.16
C ALA A 543 18.79 -0.81 17.55
N PRO A 544 18.32 0.14 18.38
CA PRO A 544 17.87 1.45 17.89
C PRO A 544 19.04 2.24 17.29
N VAL A 545 18.84 2.79 16.09
CA VAL A 545 19.80 3.67 15.43
C VAL A 545 19.43 5.13 15.71
N PRO A 546 20.31 5.95 16.31
CA PRO A 546 20.03 7.36 16.57
C PRO A 546 19.99 8.16 15.26
N LEU A 547 18.99 9.03 15.11
CA LEU A 547 18.87 9.97 13.99
C LEU A 547 19.38 11.36 14.36
N PRO A 548 20.06 12.07 13.44
CA PRO A 548 20.46 13.45 13.65
C PRO A 548 19.24 14.39 13.69
N LEU A 549 19.27 15.36 14.62
CA LEU A 549 18.32 16.46 14.72
C LEU A 549 18.90 17.69 14.02
N ILE A 550 18.23 18.22 12.99
CA ILE A 550 18.76 19.33 12.17
C ILE A 550 18.70 20.67 12.91
N ASP A 551 17.62 20.91 13.65
CA ASP A 551 17.36 22.19 14.31
C ASP A 551 17.71 22.19 15.80
N ALA A 552 18.58 21.28 16.24
CA ALA A 552 18.89 21.11 17.66
C ALA A 552 19.56 22.36 18.24
N ARG A 553 18.88 23.01 19.20
CA ARG A 553 19.43 24.15 19.97
C ARG A 553 19.41 23.82 21.46
N ALA A 554 20.45 24.22 22.17
CA ALA A 554 20.46 24.21 23.63
C ALA A 554 19.54 25.34 24.13
N ASP A 555 18.73 25.04 25.14
CA ASP A 555 17.86 26.03 25.76
C ASP A 555 18.73 27.04 26.55
N PRO A 556 18.69 28.35 26.21
CA PRO A 556 19.48 29.35 26.91
C PRO A 556 19.10 29.49 28.40
N ASP A 557 17.87 29.15 28.77
CA ASP A 557 17.39 29.24 30.16
C ASP A 557 17.69 27.98 30.98
N ALA A 558 18.07 26.86 30.32
CA ALA A 558 18.37 25.58 30.95
C ALA A 558 19.62 24.90 30.32
N PRO A 559 20.84 25.41 30.57
CA PRO A 559 22.07 24.93 29.94
C PRO A 559 22.47 23.48 30.27
N ALA A 560 21.85 22.87 31.28
CA ALA A 560 22.04 21.47 31.64
C ALA A 560 21.09 20.51 30.88
N ALA A 561 20.09 21.01 30.17
CA ALA A 561 19.16 20.20 29.39
C ALA A 561 19.77 19.80 28.03
N PRO A 562 19.51 18.57 27.53
CA PRO A 562 20.00 18.14 26.23
C PRO A 562 19.40 19.01 25.10
N PRO A 563 20.16 19.26 24.02
CA PRO A 563 19.70 20.11 22.92
C PRO A 563 18.44 19.51 22.27
N SER A 564 17.47 20.36 21.97
CA SER A 564 16.16 19.94 21.42
C SER A 564 15.93 20.53 20.04
N GLY A 565 15.29 19.76 19.16
CA GLY A 565 15.00 20.14 17.77
C GLY A 565 13.64 19.63 17.33
N ARG A 566 13.11 20.11 16.19
CA ARG A 566 11.77 19.72 15.70
C ARG A 566 11.80 18.78 14.51
N THR A 567 12.96 18.65 13.87
CA THR A 567 13.11 17.93 12.61
C THR A 567 14.22 16.90 12.72
N CYS A 568 13.89 15.66 12.36
CA CYS A 568 14.85 14.57 12.22
C CYS A 568 14.85 14.05 10.77
N VAL A 569 16.01 13.53 10.34
CA VAL A 569 16.21 13.06 8.97
C VAL A 569 16.80 11.66 8.95
N LEU A 570 16.27 10.82 8.05
CA LEU A 570 16.74 9.49 7.73
C LEU A 570 17.12 9.43 6.25
N GLU A 571 18.39 9.14 5.95
CA GLU A 571 18.92 9.15 4.58
C GLU A 571 19.34 7.74 4.11
N PHE A 572 18.70 7.24 3.06
CA PHE A 572 19.08 6.04 2.31
C PHE A 572 19.90 6.44 1.09
N ARG A 573 21.22 6.59 1.25
CA ARG A 573 22.16 6.99 0.18
C ARG A 573 23.31 5.99 0.01
N ASN A 574 23.96 6.02 -1.16
CA ASN A 574 25.18 5.26 -1.45
C ASN A 574 25.00 3.73 -1.29
N GLU A 575 25.65 3.11 -0.31
CA GLU A 575 25.60 1.66 -0.04
C GLU A 575 24.24 1.21 0.53
N PHE A 576 23.45 2.14 1.07
CA PHE A 576 22.12 1.89 1.63
C PHE A 576 20.99 2.21 0.65
N ARG A 577 21.29 2.23 -0.65
CA ARG A 577 20.28 2.37 -1.71
C ARG A 577 19.23 1.28 -1.59
N LEU A 578 17.98 1.65 -1.88
CA LEU A 578 16.86 0.75 -1.73
C LEU A 578 16.81 -0.23 -2.91
N THR A 579 17.27 -1.44 -2.69
CA THR A 579 17.17 -2.57 -3.64
C THR A 579 16.23 -3.67 -3.13
N ALA A 580 15.72 -3.53 -1.92
CA ALA A 580 14.81 -4.46 -1.26
C ALA A 580 13.87 -3.66 -0.35
N PRO A 581 12.65 -4.17 -0.09
CA PRO A 581 11.71 -3.49 0.79
C PRO A 581 12.29 -3.32 2.20
N VAL A 582 12.06 -2.15 2.79
CA VAL A 582 12.52 -1.80 4.14
C VAL A 582 11.32 -1.50 5.02
N GLU A 583 11.26 -2.13 6.19
CA GLU A 583 10.27 -1.86 7.23
C GLU A 583 11.01 -1.43 8.50
N CYS A 584 10.62 -0.29 9.06
CA CYS A 584 11.21 0.26 10.28
C CYS A 584 10.20 1.06 11.10
N GLU A 585 10.47 1.23 12.39
CA GLU A 585 9.70 2.12 13.27
C GLU A 585 10.52 3.37 13.59
N LEU A 586 9.94 4.54 13.39
CA LEU A 586 10.46 5.82 13.86
C LEU A 586 10.00 6.05 15.30
N GLU A 587 10.92 6.04 16.26
CA GLU A 587 10.68 6.35 17.67
C GLU A 587 11.15 7.77 17.99
N LEU A 588 10.26 8.60 18.53
CA LEU A 588 10.52 10.00 18.88
C LEU A 588 10.43 10.19 20.38
N VAL A 589 11.36 10.93 20.96
CA VAL A 589 11.44 11.16 22.42
C VAL A 589 11.42 12.66 22.71
N ASN A 590 10.44 13.11 23.50
CA ASN A 590 10.36 14.49 23.95
C ASN A 590 11.26 14.78 25.17
N ALA A 591 11.28 16.03 25.63
CA ALA A 591 12.08 16.45 26.79
C ALA A 591 11.69 15.73 28.11
N ASP A 592 10.43 15.30 28.23
CA ASP A 592 9.91 14.58 29.39
C ASP A 592 10.13 13.05 29.29
N GLY A 593 10.84 12.56 28.27
CA GLY A 593 11.14 11.14 28.06
C GLY A 593 9.97 10.29 27.51
N ILE A 594 8.88 10.94 27.08
CA ILE A 594 7.72 10.29 26.48
C ILE A 594 8.02 9.92 25.04
N ARG A 595 7.68 8.69 24.68
CA ARG A 595 7.99 8.06 23.39
C ARG A 595 6.75 7.99 22.51
N SER A 596 6.93 8.26 21.23
CA SER A 596 5.93 8.05 20.17
C SER A 596 6.56 7.19 19.08
N ARG A 597 5.79 6.27 18.48
CA ARG A 597 6.27 5.35 17.45
C ARG A 597 5.42 5.47 16.19
N ARG A 598 6.09 5.42 15.03
CA ARG A 598 5.44 5.40 13.71
C ARG A 598 6.07 4.33 12.83
N GLU A 599 5.26 3.42 12.29
CA GLU A 599 5.73 2.42 11.33
C GLU A 599 5.88 3.01 9.93
N LEU A 600 7.02 2.74 9.30
CA LEU A 600 7.38 3.15 7.94
C LEU A 600 7.63 1.90 7.10
N LEU A 601 6.93 1.80 5.97
CA LEU A 601 7.10 0.74 4.99
C LEU A 601 7.52 1.34 3.65
N ILE A 602 8.75 1.05 3.23
CA ILE A 602 9.28 1.45 1.93
C ILE A 602 9.26 0.21 1.02
N GLN A 603 8.36 0.20 0.06
CA GLN A 603 8.25 -0.87 -0.93
C GLN A 603 9.12 -0.52 -2.14
N VAL A 604 9.94 -1.48 -2.56
CA VAL A 604 10.79 -1.37 -3.74
C VAL A 604 10.13 -2.14 -4.87
N VAL A 605 9.98 -1.49 -6.03
CA VAL A 605 9.49 -2.11 -7.26
C VAL A 605 10.68 -2.33 -8.19
N ASP A 606 10.89 -3.58 -8.58
CA ASP A 606 11.92 -3.93 -9.56
C ASP A 606 11.42 -3.68 -10.98
N ASP A 607 12.36 -3.28 -11.84
CA ASP A 607 12.20 -3.02 -13.27
C ASP A 607 11.91 -4.34 -14.01
N GLN A 608 10.79 -4.39 -14.74
CA GLN A 608 10.36 -5.63 -15.41
C GLN A 608 10.96 -5.75 -16.81
N PRO A 609 11.30 -6.96 -17.27
CA PRO A 609 11.73 -7.15 -18.65
C PRO A 609 10.59 -6.81 -19.62
N PRO A 610 10.92 -6.40 -20.85
CA PRO A 610 9.92 -6.02 -21.83
C PRO A 610 9.01 -7.20 -22.21
N THR A 611 7.78 -6.91 -22.63
CA THR A 611 6.84 -7.91 -23.14
C THR A 611 6.73 -7.79 -24.65
N VAL A 612 6.88 -8.92 -25.35
CA VAL A 612 6.86 -9.00 -26.82
C VAL A 612 5.85 -10.05 -27.26
N GLU A 613 4.72 -9.60 -27.80
CA GLU A 613 3.65 -10.46 -28.32
C GLU A 613 3.44 -10.18 -29.80
N ILE A 614 3.63 -11.20 -30.64
CA ILE A 614 3.57 -11.07 -32.10
C ILE A 614 2.82 -12.25 -32.70
N ALA A 615 1.95 -11.95 -33.65
CA ALA A 615 1.31 -12.93 -34.51
C ALA A 615 1.42 -12.49 -35.97
N PRO A 616 1.64 -13.41 -36.93
CA PRO A 616 1.63 -13.06 -38.34
C PRO A 616 0.18 -12.86 -38.81
N ASP A 617 -0.04 -11.91 -39.70
CA ASP A 617 -1.35 -11.69 -40.33
C ASP A 617 -1.36 -12.29 -41.75
N ILE A 618 -2.54 -12.64 -42.25
CA ILE A 618 -2.82 -12.99 -43.67
C ILE A 618 -2.15 -14.28 -44.23
N ILE A 619 -0.99 -14.70 -43.74
CA ILE A 619 -0.22 -15.84 -44.29
C ILE A 619 -0.82 -17.19 -43.90
N ARG A 620 -0.89 -18.13 -44.85
CA ARG A 620 -1.39 -19.48 -44.56
C ARG A 620 -0.45 -20.27 -43.64
N ARG A 621 -1.05 -21.03 -42.73
CA ARG A 621 -0.37 -22.03 -41.90
C ARG A 621 -0.65 -23.42 -42.45
N VAL A 622 0.41 -24.14 -42.80
CA VAL A 622 0.35 -25.55 -43.22
C VAL A 622 1.05 -26.38 -42.14
N GLY A 623 0.27 -27.14 -41.38
CA GLY A 623 0.75 -27.84 -40.19
C GLY A 623 1.25 -26.85 -39.12
N ASN A 624 2.55 -26.87 -38.84
CA ASN A 624 3.19 -26.00 -37.85
C ASN A 624 4.10 -24.92 -38.47
N ARG A 625 3.91 -24.59 -39.75
CA ARG A 625 4.76 -23.64 -40.48
C ARG A 625 3.93 -22.71 -41.34
N TYR A 626 4.44 -21.49 -41.54
CA TYR A 626 3.84 -20.49 -42.43
C TYR A 626 4.56 -20.50 -43.77
N TYR A 627 3.82 -20.58 -44.87
CA TYR A 627 4.43 -20.64 -46.20
C TYR A 627 4.68 -19.22 -46.71
N VAL A 628 5.92 -18.95 -47.11
CA VAL A 628 6.33 -17.63 -47.62
C VAL A 628 7.22 -17.77 -48.84
N THR A 629 7.22 -16.78 -49.72
CA THR A 629 8.20 -16.70 -50.83
C THR A 629 9.49 -15.99 -50.38
N PRO A 630 10.61 -16.12 -51.13
CA PRO A 630 11.85 -15.40 -50.82
C PRO A 630 11.72 -13.87 -50.81
N ARG A 631 10.69 -13.33 -51.48
CA ARG A 631 10.41 -11.89 -51.59
C ARG A 631 9.23 -11.44 -50.73
N ALA A 632 8.75 -12.29 -49.83
CA ALA A 632 7.58 -11.98 -49.01
C ALA A 632 7.85 -10.82 -48.02
N LYS A 633 6.85 -9.96 -47.83
CA LYS A 633 6.79 -8.91 -46.82
C LYS A 633 5.82 -9.31 -45.72
N ILE A 634 6.33 -9.90 -44.66
CA ILE A 634 5.53 -10.54 -43.62
C ILE A 634 4.83 -9.49 -42.77
N PRO A 635 3.48 -9.40 -42.81
CA PRO A 635 2.73 -8.47 -41.99
C PRO A 635 2.51 -9.03 -40.59
N PHE A 636 2.32 -8.14 -39.62
CA PHE A 636 1.99 -8.50 -38.25
C PHE A 636 0.53 -8.17 -37.96
N HIS A 637 -0.11 -9.01 -37.15
CA HIS A 637 -1.48 -8.79 -36.69
C HIS A 637 -1.54 -7.44 -35.96
N PRO A 638 -2.61 -6.62 -36.11
CA PRO A 638 -2.72 -5.31 -35.48
C PRO A 638 -2.69 -5.33 -33.94
N ASP A 639 -2.89 -6.50 -33.33
CA ASP A 639 -2.74 -6.73 -31.89
C ASP A 639 -1.32 -7.13 -31.48
N SER A 640 -0.37 -7.23 -32.41
CA SER A 640 1.04 -7.43 -32.08
C SER A 640 1.60 -6.15 -31.46
N TYR A 641 2.15 -6.24 -30.25
CA TYR A 641 2.70 -5.08 -29.53
C TYR A 641 3.98 -5.42 -28.79
N LEU A 642 4.78 -4.38 -28.61
CA LEU A 642 5.92 -4.37 -27.71
C LEU A 642 5.64 -3.39 -26.60
N ARG A 643 5.84 -3.81 -25.36
CA ARG A 643 5.56 -3.01 -24.17
C ARG A 643 6.67 -3.15 -23.15
N ASP A 644 7.04 -2.03 -22.57
CA ASP A 644 7.95 -1.91 -21.43
C ASP A 644 7.31 -0.97 -20.40
N ASP A 645 7.67 -1.11 -19.13
CA ASP A 645 7.17 -0.26 -18.03
C ASP A 645 7.80 1.15 -18.07
N HIS A 646 9.08 1.25 -18.43
CA HIS A 646 9.84 2.49 -18.39
C HIS A 646 10.26 3.01 -19.76
N GLY A 647 10.85 2.16 -20.60
CA GLY A 647 11.23 2.50 -21.96
C GLY A 647 12.13 1.45 -22.63
N LEU A 648 11.98 1.30 -23.94
CA LEU A 648 12.79 0.42 -24.77
C LEU A 648 14.03 1.17 -25.30
N SER A 649 15.20 0.53 -25.24
CA SER A 649 16.45 1.07 -25.80
C SER A 649 16.74 0.55 -27.21
N LYS A 650 16.39 -0.71 -27.49
CA LYS A 650 16.68 -1.36 -28.77
C LYS A 650 15.63 -2.41 -29.12
N VAL A 651 15.17 -2.41 -30.37
CA VAL A 651 14.28 -3.44 -30.92
C VAL A 651 14.80 -3.91 -32.27
N GLU A 652 14.97 -5.23 -32.42
CA GLU A 652 15.47 -5.86 -33.65
C GLU A 652 14.78 -7.19 -33.97
N TYR A 653 14.66 -7.49 -35.26
CA TYR A 653 14.28 -8.79 -35.78
C TYR A 653 15.50 -9.71 -35.76
N LEU A 654 15.36 -10.90 -35.17
CA LEU A 654 16.33 -11.97 -35.22
C LEU A 654 15.76 -13.10 -36.08
N ALA A 655 16.38 -13.32 -37.23
CA ALA A 655 16.03 -14.39 -38.15
C ALA A 655 17.12 -15.45 -38.14
N THR A 656 16.79 -16.65 -37.68
CA THR A 656 17.69 -17.81 -37.76
C THR A 656 17.21 -18.73 -38.87
N PHE A 657 18.05 -19.00 -39.87
CA PHE A 657 17.66 -19.74 -41.07
C PHE A 657 18.65 -20.83 -41.48
N TYR A 658 18.11 -21.92 -42.03
CA TYR A 658 18.89 -23.03 -42.59
C TYR A 658 18.09 -23.70 -43.72
N PRO A 659 18.80 -24.28 -44.71
CA PRO A 659 18.14 -25.01 -45.78
C PRO A 659 17.43 -26.23 -45.22
N GLU A 660 16.17 -26.38 -45.61
CA GLU A 660 15.35 -27.52 -45.24
C GLU A 660 15.26 -28.50 -46.41
N GLU A 661 15.81 -29.70 -46.22
CA GLU A 661 15.69 -30.76 -47.21
C GLU A 661 14.29 -31.38 -47.19
N SER A 662 13.84 -31.79 -48.38
CA SER A 662 12.61 -32.56 -48.55
C SER A 662 12.65 -33.86 -47.71
N GLU A 663 11.49 -34.36 -47.29
CA GLU A 663 11.38 -35.65 -46.58
C GLU A 663 12.07 -36.80 -47.34
N PHE A 664 12.07 -36.71 -48.67
CA PHE A 664 12.80 -37.61 -49.55
C PHE A 664 14.33 -37.50 -49.40
N GLY A 665 14.87 -36.28 -49.31
CA GLY A 665 16.30 -36.03 -49.05
C GLY A 665 16.74 -36.51 -47.66
N GLN A 666 15.91 -36.28 -46.64
CA GLN A 666 16.13 -36.80 -45.29
C GLN A 666 16.10 -38.34 -45.27
N GLY A 667 15.13 -38.95 -45.96
CA GLY A 667 15.03 -40.41 -46.12
C GLY A 667 16.22 -41.00 -46.87
N LEU A 668 16.71 -40.35 -47.93
CA LEU A 668 17.90 -40.74 -48.68
C LEU A 668 19.17 -40.63 -47.84
N ARG A 669 19.36 -39.54 -47.09
CA ARG A 669 20.51 -39.41 -46.18
C ARG A 669 20.45 -40.39 -45.02
N ALA A 670 19.28 -40.62 -44.43
CA ALA A 670 19.09 -41.66 -43.42
C ALA A 670 19.41 -43.04 -44.01
N ALA A 671 18.96 -43.34 -45.24
CA ALA A 671 19.27 -44.58 -45.94
C ALA A 671 20.77 -44.67 -46.29
N HIS A 672 21.41 -43.58 -46.70
CA HIS A 672 22.85 -43.53 -46.99
C HIS A 672 23.70 -43.65 -45.72
N ALA A 673 23.29 -43.04 -44.60
CA ALA A 673 23.93 -43.17 -43.30
C ALA A 673 23.77 -44.59 -42.74
N LEU A 674 22.59 -45.20 -42.86
CA LEU A 674 22.36 -46.61 -42.53
C LEU A 674 23.18 -47.55 -43.43
N ARG A 675 23.32 -47.23 -44.72
CA ARG A 675 24.17 -47.99 -45.66
C ARG A 675 25.65 -47.81 -45.38
N ALA A 676 26.07 -46.63 -44.91
CA ALA A 676 27.41 -46.36 -44.40
C ALA A 676 27.64 -46.90 -42.97
N LEU A 677 26.63 -47.51 -42.34
CA LEU A 677 26.76 -48.28 -41.09
C LEU A 677 26.64 -49.80 -41.35
N ALA A 678 26.29 -50.22 -42.57
CA ALA A 678 26.26 -51.61 -42.96
C ALA A 678 27.71 -52.14 -43.13
N PRO A 679 28.09 -53.24 -42.47
CA PRO A 679 29.43 -53.78 -42.58
C PRO A 679 29.66 -54.33 -44.00
N LEU A 680 30.49 -53.65 -44.79
CA LEU A 680 31.11 -54.24 -45.97
C LEU A 680 32.32 -55.06 -45.50
N PRO A 681 32.35 -56.39 -45.67
CA PRO A 681 33.49 -57.18 -45.25
C PRO A 681 34.65 -56.92 -46.21
N VAL A 682 35.62 -56.12 -45.78
CA VAL A 682 36.94 -56.03 -46.43
C VAL A 682 37.88 -56.98 -45.69
N PRO A 683 38.43 -58.02 -46.34
CA PRO A 683 39.31 -58.97 -45.65
C PRO A 683 40.64 -58.29 -45.26
N GLY A 684 40.94 -58.23 -43.96
CA GLY A 684 42.31 -57.96 -43.46
C GLY A 684 42.57 -56.63 -42.76
N SER A 685 41.55 -55.88 -42.30
CA SER A 685 41.74 -54.61 -41.59
C SER A 685 41.29 -54.67 -40.11
N PRO A 686 41.98 -53.98 -39.16
CA PRO A 686 41.62 -54.01 -37.74
C PRO A 686 40.35 -53.17 -37.46
N ALA A 687 39.37 -53.82 -36.82
CA ALA A 687 38.03 -53.32 -36.47
C ALA A 687 37.89 -51.87 -35.91
N PRO A 688 38.81 -51.30 -35.09
CA PRO A 688 38.63 -49.95 -34.56
C PRO A 688 38.79 -48.82 -35.60
N LEU A 689 39.60 -49.03 -36.65
CA LEU A 689 39.78 -48.03 -37.71
C LEU A 689 38.55 -47.94 -38.63
N GLU A 690 37.93 -49.08 -38.94
CA GLU A 690 36.66 -49.12 -39.68
C GLU A 690 35.54 -48.46 -38.90
N ALA A 691 35.41 -48.73 -37.59
CA ALA A 691 34.43 -48.07 -36.74
C ALA A 691 34.65 -46.55 -36.67
N ALA A 692 35.89 -46.08 -36.58
CA ALA A 692 36.23 -44.65 -36.55
C ALA A 692 35.95 -43.95 -37.89
N VAL A 693 36.28 -44.60 -39.01
CA VAL A 693 36.00 -44.06 -40.35
C VAL A 693 34.49 -44.05 -40.61
N MET A 694 33.78 -45.13 -40.28
CA MET A 694 32.31 -45.21 -40.45
C MET A 694 31.57 -44.22 -39.54
N THR A 695 32.02 -44.02 -38.30
CA THR A 695 31.48 -42.97 -37.42
C THR A 695 31.80 -41.56 -37.92
N HIS A 696 32.99 -41.33 -38.48
CA HIS A 696 33.36 -40.04 -39.07
C HIS A 696 32.55 -39.72 -40.34
N TRP A 697 32.30 -40.72 -41.20
CA TRP A 697 31.45 -40.59 -42.40
C TRP A 697 29.97 -40.46 -42.06
N ALA A 698 29.48 -41.20 -41.05
CA ALA A 698 28.14 -41.05 -40.51
C ALA A 698 27.96 -39.67 -39.86
N GLN A 699 28.94 -39.17 -39.09
CA GLN A 699 28.90 -37.82 -38.53
C GLN A 699 28.86 -36.75 -39.62
N ARG A 700 29.67 -36.87 -40.69
CA ARG A 700 29.63 -35.93 -41.82
C ARG A 700 28.32 -35.97 -42.62
N THR A 701 27.70 -37.14 -42.79
CA THR A 701 26.42 -37.24 -43.51
C THR A 701 25.21 -36.80 -42.67
N THR A 702 25.32 -36.82 -41.33
CA THR A 702 24.25 -36.43 -40.39
C THR A 702 24.34 -34.97 -39.93
N GLN A 703 25.46 -34.28 -40.14
CA GLN A 703 25.59 -32.86 -39.80
C GLN A 703 24.63 -32.01 -40.66
N GLN A 704 23.64 -31.40 -39.99
CA GLN A 704 22.85 -30.33 -40.59
C GLN A 704 23.75 -29.12 -40.87
N PRO A 705 23.54 -28.39 -41.96
CA PRO A 705 24.25 -27.14 -42.20
C PRO A 705 24.05 -26.19 -41.00
N PRO A 706 25.08 -25.42 -40.60
CA PRO A 706 24.98 -24.52 -39.46
C PRO A 706 23.88 -23.48 -39.72
N ALA A 707 23.06 -23.23 -38.69
CA ALA A 707 22.07 -22.16 -38.72
C ALA A 707 22.79 -20.82 -38.90
N GLN A 708 22.31 -20.01 -39.84
CA GLN A 708 22.79 -18.64 -40.04
C GLN A 708 21.86 -17.69 -39.30
N GLU A 709 22.43 -16.73 -38.59
CA GLU A 709 21.68 -15.72 -37.84
C GLU A 709 21.86 -14.35 -38.50
N ALA A 710 20.74 -13.67 -38.75
CA ALA A 710 20.73 -12.30 -39.23
C ALA A 710 19.88 -11.44 -38.29
N ALA A 711 20.38 -10.24 -37.97
CA ALA A 711 19.71 -9.26 -37.12
C ALA A 711 19.38 -8.00 -37.92
N PHE A 712 18.13 -7.55 -37.88
CA PHE A 712 17.66 -6.36 -38.60
C PHE A 712 16.98 -5.39 -37.65
N LEU A 713 17.26 -4.08 -37.76
CA LEU A 713 16.63 -3.08 -36.92
C LEU A 713 15.15 -2.87 -37.28
N LEU A 714 14.31 -2.64 -36.28
CA LEU A 714 12.89 -2.35 -36.49
C LEU A 714 12.72 -0.85 -36.83
N ALA A 715 12.41 -0.56 -38.10
CA ALA A 715 12.43 0.80 -38.65
C ALA A 715 11.51 1.80 -37.93
N LYS A 716 10.33 1.36 -37.45
CA LYS A 716 9.41 2.22 -36.71
C LYS A 716 9.94 2.60 -35.33
N PHE A 717 10.52 1.65 -34.60
CA PHE A 717 11.16 1.95 -33.32
C PHE A 717 12.25 2.99 -33.51
N TYR A 718 13.10 2.82 -34.53
CA TYR A 718 14.16 3.79 -34.84
C TYR A 718 13.62 5.19 -35.16
N ARG A 719 12.52 5.29 -35.93
CA ARG A 719 11.84 6.59 -36.19
C ARG A 719 11.30 7.22 -34.91
N LEU A 720 10.69 6.44 -34.02
CA LEU A 720 10.19 6.93 -32.73
C LEU A 720 11.33 7.37 -31.81
N GLU A 721 12.44 6.62 -31.79
CA GLU A 721 13.65 6.92 -31.01
C GLU A 721 14.38 8.18 -31.50
N GLN A 722 14.37 8.45 -32.81
CA GLN A 722 14.89 9.67 -33.41
C GLN A 722 14.00 10.89 -33.17
N ALA A 723 12.68 10.69 -33.01
CA ALA A 723 11.74 11.77 -32.70
C ALA A 723 11.85 12.26 -31.24
N LEU A 724 12.55 11.51 -30.37
CA LEU A 724 12.76 11.91 -28.97
C LEU A 724 13.65 13.14 -28.88
N ARG A 725 13.25 14.10 -28.03
CA ARG A 725 14.06 15.27 -27.71
C ARG A 725 15.26 14.84 -26.85
N ARG A 726 16.47 14.89 -27.42
CA ARG A 726 17.71 14.53 -26.72
C ARG A 726 18.38 15.79 -26.16
N GLU A 727 18.63 15.79 -24.85
CA GLU A 727 19.31 16.89 -24.18
C GLU A 727 20.84 16.77 -24.30
N THR A 728 21.53 17.90 -24.18
CA THR A 728 23.00 17.91 -24.09
C THR A 728 23.42 17.38 -22.71
N PRO A 729 24.61 16.73 -22.59
CA PRO A 729 25.08 16.18 -21.31
C PRO A 729 25.14 17.22 -20.17
N GLU A 730 25.54 18.46 -20.48
CA GLU A 730 25.65 19.55 -19.51
C GLU A 730 24.27 20.04 -19.01
N HIS A 731 23.31 20.15 -19.93
CA HIS A 731 21.95 20.52 -19.58
C HIS A 731 21.27 19.40 -18.77
N LEU A 732 21.50 18.14 -19.14
CA LEU A 732 21.02 16.98 -18.39
C LEU A 732 21.53 16.98 -16.95
N ALA A 733 22.82 17.25 -16.71
CA ALA A 733 23.37 17.33 -15.35
C ALA A 733 22.68 18.39 -14.49
N THR A 734 22.29 19.53 -15.08
CA THR A 734 21.54 20.60 -14.40
C THR A 734 20.11 20.15 -14.07
N LEU A 735 19.46 19.46 -15.00
CA LEU A 735 18.09 18.95 -14.85
C LEU A 735 17.97 17.87 -13.79
N LEU A 736 18.98 17.00 -13.65
CA LEU A 736 19.01 15.94 -12.64
C LEU A 736 18.97 16.48 -11.20
N GLN A 737 19.48 17.71 -10.97
CA GLN A 737 19.48 18.37 -9.66
C GLN A 737 18.16 19.08 -9.33
N GLN A 738 17.38 19.43 -10.36
CA GLN A 738 16.07 20.08 -10.22
C GLN A 738 14.97 19.03 -10.04
N PRO A 739 13.89 19.32 -9.31
CA PRO A 739 12.75 18.41 -9.22
C PRO A 739 12.16 18.20 -10.62
N LEU A 740 11.84 16.95 -10.95
CA LEU A 740 11.27 16.59 -12.25
C LEU A 740 10.01 17.41 -12.54
N SER A 741 10.05 18.20 -13.62
CA SER A 741 8.91 19.00 -14.08
C SER A 741 7.91 18.11 -14.83
N ARG A 742 6.60 18.37 -14.71
CA ARG A 742 5.51 17.57 -15.33
C ARG A 742 5.46 17.60 -16.86
N GLU A 743 6.44 18.22 -17.53
CA GLU A 743 6.53 18.13 -18.99
C GLU A 743 6.90 16.70 -19.36
N ASN A 744 5.99 16.01 -20.06
CA ASN A 744 6.15 14.64 -20.53
C ASN A 744 7.44 14.52 -21.36
N ARG A 745 8.48 13.94 -20.76
CA ARG A 745 9.66 13.45 -21.47
C ARG A 745 9.33 12.05 -21.94
N ASP A 746 8.72 11.97 -23.11
CA ASP A 746 8.21 10.71 -23.64
C ASP A 746 9.37 9.76 -23.94
N LEU A 747 9.42 8.64 -23.24
CA LEU A 747 10.20 7.47 -23.62
C LEU A 747 9.31 6.56 -24.48
N VAL A 748 9.92 5.80 -25.40
CA VAL A 748 9.18 4.81 -26.19
C VAL A 748 8.87 3.60 -25.30
N ARG A 749 7.69 3.62 -24.67
CA ARG A 749 7.24 2.55 -23.77
C ARG A 749 6.44 1.46 -24.48
N THR A 750 5.51 1.87 -25.34
CA THR A 750 4.61 0.94 -26.03
C THR A 750 4.41 1.38 -27.47
N PHE A 751 4.47 0.44 -28.40
CA PHE A 751 3.96 0.66 -29.75
C PHE A 751 3.40 -0.65 -30.33
N LYS A 752 2.35 -0.52 -31.13
CA LYS A 752 1.74 -1.63 -31.87
C LYS A 752 2.35 -1.73 -33.25
N LEU A 753 2.56 -2.93 -33.76
CA LEU A 753 2.98 -3.15 -35.15
C LEU A 753 1.74 -3.06 -36.05
N ARG A 754 1.81 -2.27 -37.12
CA ARG A 754 0.73 -2.16 -38.10
C ARG A 754 1.31 -2.17 -39.50
N THR A 755 0.84 -3.12 -40.29
CA THR A 755 1.12 -3.19 -41.72
C THR A 755 -0.10 -2.70 -42.48
N GLU A 756 0.11 -1.81 -43.45
CA GLU A 756 -0.95 -1.28 -44.30
C GLU A 756 -0.70 -1.73 -45.74
N ILE A 757 -1.75 -2.24 -46.39
CA ILE A 757 -1.72 -2.61 -47.81
C ILE A 757 -2.47 -1.50 -48.56
N LEU A 758 -1.72 -0.67 -49.26
CA LEU A 758 -2.25 0.51 -49.94
C LEU A 758 -2.30 0.30 -51.46
N PRO A 759 -3.41 0.62 -52.13
CA PRO A 759 -3.48 0.59 -53.58
C PRO A 759 -2.87 1.87 -54.15
N ARG A 760 -1.77 1.76 -54.91
CA ARG A 760 -1.27 2.86 -55.75
C ARG A 760 -1.89 2.77 -57.13
N ARG A 761 -2.61 3.82 -57.52
CA ARG A 761 -3.19 3.97 -58.85
C ARG A 761 -2.57 5.17 -59.55
N THR A 762 -2.31 5.04 -60.85
CA THR A 762 -2.08 6.18 -61.73
C THR A 762 -3.25 6.28 -62.70
N THR A 763 -3.81 7.48 -62.83
CA THR A 763 -4.95 7.75 -63.73
C THR A 763 -4.52 8.69 -64.83
N ARG A 764 -5.01 8.46 -66.05
CA ARG A 764 -4.87 9.39 -67.17
C ARG A 764 -5.72 10.65 -66.95
N SER A 765 -5.55 11.64 -67.82
CA SER A 765 -6.31 12.90 -67.79
C SER A 765 -7.82 12.74 -68.00
N ASP A 766 -8.25 11.65 -68.64
CA ASP A 766 -9.66 11.26 -68.82
C ASP A 766 -10.24 10.50 -67.61
N GLY A 767 -9.45 10.37 -66.54
CA GLY A 767 -9.77 9.63 -65.33
C GLY A 767 -9.59 8.12 -65.45
N SER A 768 -9.27 7.55 -66.61
CA SER A 768 -9.05 6.10 -66.81
C SER A 768 -7.83 5.58 -66.05
N LEU A 769 -7.93 4.35 -65.54
CA LEU A 769 -6.82 3.71 -64.83
C LEU A 769 -5.69 3.35 -65.82
N GLU A 770 -4.49 3.88 -65.60
CA GLU A 770 -3.31 3.60 -66.42
C GLU A 770 -2.49 2.45 -65.85
N SER A 771 -2.19 2.51 -64.55
CA SER A 771 -1.48 1.45 -63.84
C SER A 771 -2.00 1.32 -62.41
N PHE A 772 -1.93 0.10 -61.89
CA PHE A 772 -2.35 -0.21 -60.53
C PHE A 772 -1.31 -1.15 -59.91
N ARG A 773 -0.88 -0.84 -58.68
CA ARG A 773 0.03 -1.70 -57.93
C ARG A 773 -0.32 -1.65 -56.45
N TRP A 774 -0.25 -2.81 -55.80
CA TRP A 774 -0.31 -2.90 -54.35
C TRP A 774 1.05 -2.57 -53.72
N GLU A 775 1.05 -1.70 -52.71
CA GLU A 775 2.23 -1.42 -51.90
C GLU A 775 1.95 -1.84 -50.46
N VAL A 776 2.89 -2.60 -49.87
CA VAL A 776 2.88 -2.95 -48.45
C VAL A 776 3.75 -1.92 -47.74
N ASP A 777 3.13 -1.10 -46.91
CA ASP A 777 3.75 -0.04 -46.11
C ASP A 777 3.55 -0.30 -44.60
N GLY A 778 4.25 0.44 -43.76
CA GLY A 778 4.21 0.29 -42.30
C GLY A 778 5.22 -0.72 -41.77
N ASP A 779 4.79 -1.53 -40.80
CA ASP A 779 5.65 -2.46 -40.05
C ASP A 779 5.56 -3.87 -40.64
N TYR A 780 6.56 -4.30 -41.41
CA TYR A 780 6.66 -5.66 -41.94
C TYR A 780 8.11 -6.15 -41.90
N PHE A 781 8.30 -7.48 -41.91
CA PHE A 781 9.61 -8.09 -42.10
C PHE A 781 9.83 -8.45 -43.58
N ASP A 782 10.91 -7.95 -44.17
CA ASP A 782 11.24 -8.17 -45.59
C ASP A 782 12.19 -9.36 -45.75
N MET A 783 11.69 -10.44 -46.36
CA MET A 783 12.46 -11.67 -46.59
C MET A 783 13.60 -11.48 -47.59
N SER A 784 13.52 -10.47 -48.48
CA SER A 784 14.56 -10.22 -49.47
C SER A 784 15.91 -9.83 -48.82
N GLY A 785 15.88 -9.28 -47.61
CA GLY A 785 17.07 -8.96 -46.82
C GLY A 785 17.91 -10.18 -46.41
N LEU A 786 17.34 -11.39 -46.49
CA LEU A 786 18.05 -12.65 -46.21
C LEU A 786 18.78 -13.22 -47.44
N GLY A 787 18.52 -12.70 -48.65
CA GLY A 787 19.20 -13.16 -49.87
C GLY A 787 18.94 -14.62 -50.26
N LEU A 788 17.75 -15.15 -49.93
CA LEU A 788 17.40 -16.57 -50.14
C LEU A 788 16.84 -16.89 -51.54
N GLU A 789 16.76 -15.91 -52.44
CA GLU A 789 16.24 -16.08 -53.80
C GLU A 789 17.29 -16.76 -54.70
N THR A 790 16.90 -17.85 -55.37
CA THR A 790 17.76 -18.50 -56.37
C THR A 790 17.71 -17.82 -57.73
N PRO A 791 18.80 -17.86 -58.53
CA PRO A 791 18.85 -17.31 -59.88
C PRO A 791 17.79 -17.90 -60.83
N THR A 792 17.38 -17.12 -61.82
CA THR A 792 16.35 -17.52 -62.80
C THR A 792 16.75 -18.78 -63.56
N GLY A 793 15.96 -19.85 -63.40
CA GLY A 793 16.16 -21.15 -64.07
C GLY A 793 16.56 -22.29 -63.13
N GLU A 794 16.97 -21.99 -61.90
CA GLU A 794 17.25 -22.99 -60.86
C GLU A 794 16.03 -23.22 -59.95
N VAL A 795 15.96 -24.42 -59.34
CA VAL A 795 14.86 -24.77 -58.42
C VAL A 795 15.09 -24.09 -57.09
N GLN A 796 14.13 -23.28 -56.64
CA GLN A 796 14.15 -22.63 -55.33
C GLN A 796 14.27 -23.68 -54.22
N GLN A 797 15.40 -23.63 -53.50
CA GLN A 797 15.59 -24.45 -52.30
C GLN A 797 14.66 -23.98 -51.19
N ARG A 798 14.15 -24.94 -50.40
CA ARG A 798 13.32 -24.64 -49.24
C ARG A 798 14.19 -24.23 -48.07
N TYR A 799 13.84 -23.15 -47.39
CA TYR A 799 14.52 -22.70 -46.18
C TYR A 799 13.53 -22.64 -45.03
N ARG A 800 13.96 -23.09 -43.85
CA ARG A 800 13.23 -22.84 -42.61
C ARG A 800 13.83 -21.60 -41.96
N VAL A 801 13.01 -20.59 -41.73
CA VAL A 801 13.37 -19.33 -41.08
C VAL A 801 12.56 -19.23 -39.80
N ASP A 802 13.24 -19.30 -38.67
CA ASP A 802 12.64 -19.06 -37.37
C ASP A 802 12.85 -17.56 -37.05
N LEU A 803 11.77 -16.78 -37.13
CA LEU A 803 11.77 -15.33 -36.91
C LEU A 803 11.31 -14.99 -35.50
N THR A 804 12.11 -14.19 -34.80
CA THR A 804 11.81 -13.66 -33.46
C THR A 804 12.07 -12.16 -33.42
N ILE A 805 11.43 -11.44 -32.49
CA ILE A 805 11.78 -10.05 -32.20
C ILE A 805 12.41 -9.99 -30.82
N ARG A 806 13.56 -9.33 -30.73
CA ARG A 806 14.26 -9.03 -29.48
C ARG A 806 14.04 -7.57 -29.12
N ALA A 807 13.52 -7.36 -27.92
CA ALA A 807 13.38 -6.04 -27.29
C ALA A 807 14.36 -5.94 -26.12
N THR A 808 15.01 -4.79 -25.97
CA THR A 808 15.95 -4.48 -24.87
C THR A 808 15.41 -3.28 -24.12
N ASP A 809 15.31 -3.38 -22.80
CA ASP A 809 14.89 -2.30 -21.91
C ASP A 809 15.95 -1.17 -21.84
N THR A 810 15.67 -0.14 -21.05
CA THR A 810 16.57 0.99 -20.77
C THR A 810 17.37 0.83 -19.49
N ASN A 811 17.33 -0.33 -18.82
CA ASN A 811 17.95 -0.53 -17.51
C ASN A 811 19.46 -0.77 -17.62
N PHE A 812 20.24 0.30 -17.66
CA PHE A 812 21.70 0.21 -17.69
C PHE A 812 22.37 0.22 -16.30
N ASP A 813 21.60 0.27 -15.21
CA ASP A 813 22.13 0.26 -13.85
C ASP A 813 22.47 -1.16 -13.37
N THR A 814 21.51 -2.09 -13.48
CA THR A 814 21.72 -3.52 -13.16
C THR A 814 22.18 -4.34 -14.37
N GLY A 815 22.04 -3.77 -15.57
CA GLY A 815 22.31 -4.42 -16.85
C GLY A 815 21.01 -4.62 -17.64
N PRO A 816 21.01 -4.33 -18.95
CA PRO A 816 19.78 -4.28 -19.71
C PRO A 816 19.17 -5.67 -19.85
N GLN A 817 17.89 -5.79 -19.55
CA GLN A 817 17.15 -7.03 -19.74
C GLN A 817 16.61 -7.08 -21.18
N THR A 818 16.64 -8.27 -21.74
CA THR A 818 16.12 -8.53 -23.09
C THR A 818 14.97 -9.50 -23.03
N ALA A 819 13.92 -9.22 -23.78
CA ALA A 819 12.85 -10.17 -24.03
C ALA A 819 12.81 -10.57 -25.49
N ILE A 820 12.51 -11.84 -25.71
CA ILE A 820 12.34 -12.44 -27.03
C ILE A 820 10.92 -12.98 -27.09
N THR A 821 10.33 -12.99 -28.28
CA THR A 821 9.03 -13.62 -28.54
C THR A 821 8.99 -15.06 -28.01
N ALA A 822 7.93 -15.42 -27.28
CA ALA A 822 7.82 -16.72 -26.61
C ALA A 822 7.84 -17.92 -27.59
N GLU A 823 7.16 -17.79 -28.73
CA GLU A 823 7.20 -18.78 -29.81
C GLU A 823 7.77 -18.14 -31.09
N PRO A 824 8.85 -18.69 -31.67
CA PRO A 824 9.37 -18.18 -32.93
C PRO A 824 8.37 -18.42 -34.07
N LEU A 825 8.22 -17.43 -34.94
CA LEU A 825 7.44 -17.58 -36.17
C LEU A 825 8.20 -18.49 -37.13
N ARG A 826 7.72 -19.72 -37.29
CA ARG A 826 8.35 -20.73 -38.15
C ARG A 826 7.88 -20.56 -39.59
N LEU A 827 8.72 -19.92 -40.39
CA LEU A 827 8.44 -19.63 -41.79
C LEU A 827 9.14 -20.69 -42.66
N LEU A 828 8.43 -21.20 -43.66
CA LEU A 828 8.98 -22.06 -44.69
C LEU A 828 9.02 -21.29 -46.00
N VAL A 829 10.23 -21.00 -46.47
CA VAL A 829 10.47 -20.37 -47.76
C VAL A 829 10.22 -21.42 -48.85
N VAL A 830 9.27 -21.15 -49.72
CA VAL A 830 8.85 -22.01 -50.84
C VAL A 830 8.92 -21.25 -52.15
N SER A 831 8.92 -21.99 -53.27
CA SER A 831 8.81 -21.38 -54.59
C SER A 831 7.43 -20.71 -54.76
N PRO A 832 7.31 -19.64 -55.56
CA PRO A 832 5.99 -19.06 -55.91
C PRO A 832 5.03 -20.09 -56.51
N ALA A 833 5.54 -21.05 -57.29
CA ALA A 833 4.73 -22.12 -57.88
C ALA A 833 4.19 -23.09 -56.81
N ASP A 834 5.01 -23.48 -55.83
CA ASP A 834 4.59 -24.36 -54.73
C ASP A 834 3.50 -23.68 -53.87
N LEU A 835 3.63 -22.37 -53.61
CA LEU A 835 2.61 -21.60 -52.89
C LEU A 835 1.28 -21.57 -53.67
N LEU A 836 1.33 -21.36 -54.99
CA LEU A 836 0.15 -21.36 -55.85
C LEU A 836 -0.55 -22.71 -55.91
N VAL A 837 0.19 -23.83 -55.80
CA VAL A 837 -0.42 -25.17 -55.70
C VAL A 837 -1.23 -25.31 -54.42
N GLU A 838 -0.72 -24.82 -53.28
CA GLU A 838 -1.49 -24.85 -52.03
C GLU A 838 -2.68 -23.86 -52.07
N ILE A 839 -2.54 -22.70 -52.72
CA ILE A 839 -3.66 -21.78 -52.98
C ILE A 839 -4.74 -22.47 -53.84
N GLY A 840 -4.33 -23.19 -54.89
CA GLY A 840 -5.25 -23.91 -55.78
C GLY A 840 -6.09 -24.98 -55.07
N LYS A 841 -5.54 -25.68 -54.06
CA LYS A 841 -6.32 -26.62 -53.23
C LYS A 841 -7.40 -25.90 -52.40
N GLU A 842 -7.08 -24.73 -51.87
CA GLU A 842 -8.03 -23.91 -51.12
C GLU A 842 -9.11 -23.33 -52.05
N GLU A 843 -8.72 -22.89 -53.25
CA GLU A 843 -9.62 -22.43 -54.31
C GLU A 843 -10.65 -23.52 -54.69
N GLU A 844 -10.22 -24.78 -54.84
CA GLU A 844 -11.11 -25.91 -55.11
C GLU A 844 -12.13 -26.12 -53.98
N ALA A 845 -11.70 -26.01 -52.73
CA ALA A 845 -12.61 -26.09 -51.58
C ALA A 845 -13.61 -24.92 -51.54
N LEU A 846 -13.21 -23.72 -51.94
CA LEU A 846 -14.10 -22.56 -52.06
C LEU A 846 -15.09 -22.72 -53.24
N ALA A 847 -14.66 -23.37 -54.33
CA ALA A 847 -15.53 -23.68 -55.46
C ALA A 847 -16.71 -24.57 -55.06
N VAL A 848 -16.45 -25.58 -54.21
CA VAL A 848 -17.51 -26.44 -53.66
C VAL A 848 -18.51 -25.64 -52.81
N LYS A 849 -18.04 -24.67 -52.01
CA LYS A 849 -18.95 -23.79 -51.25
C LYS A 849 -19.81 -22.90 -52.15
N LEU A 850 -19.25 -22.44 -53.27
CA LEU A 850 -19.99 -21.67 -54.26
C LEU A 850 -21.03 -22.55 -54.99
N ASP A 851 -20.73 -23.82 -55.23
CA ASP A 851 -21.70 -24.81 -55.74
C ASP A 851 -22.86 -25.02 -54.76
N ASP A 852 -22.58 -25.05 -53.44
CA ASP A 852 -23.62 -25.12 -52.42
C ASP A 852 -24.49 -23.85 -52.38
N ALA A 853 -23.91 -22.67 -52.58
CA ALA A 853 -24.69 -21.43 -52.72
C ALA A 853 -25.62 -21.47 -53.95
N LEU A 854 -25.14 -21.96 -55.09
CA LEU A 854 -25.96 -22.16 -56.29
C LEU A 854 -27.08 -23.18 -56.07
N ARG A 855 -26.82 -24.27 -55.34
CA ARG A 855 -27.87 -25.23 -54.94
C ARG A 855 -28.97 -24.55 -54.12
N ARG A 856 -28.60 -23.71 -53.14
CA ARG A 856 -29.57 -22.95 -52.33
C ARG A 856 -30.40 -21.98 -53.17
N LEU A 857 -29.78 -21.28 -54.13
CA LEU A 857 -30.52 -20.39 -55.04
C LEU A 857 -31.49 -21.18 -55.95
N ASN A 858 -31.10 -22.36 -56.43
CA ASN A 858 -31.98 -23.22 -57.22
C ASN A 858 -33.16 -23.76 -56.38
N ASP A 859 -32.93 -24.15 -55.13
CA ASP A 859 -34.00 -24.53 -54.20
C ASP A 859 -34.94 -23.35 -53.93
N ALA A 860 -34.40 -22.14 -53.75
CA ALA A 860 -35.17 -20.91 -53.61
C ALA A 860 -36.04 -20.66 -54.85
N GLN A 861 -35.51 -20.84 -56.07
CA GLN A 861 -36.26 -20.72 -57.32
C GLN A 861 -37.42 -21.72 -57.41
N ARG A 862 -37.18 -22.99 -57.07
CA ARG A 862 -38.23 -24.02 -57.07
C ARG A 862 -39.36 -23.70 -56.09
N LYS A 863 -39.02 -23.19 -54.90
CA LYS A 863 -39.99 -22.75 -53.90
C LYS A 863 -40.76 -21.52 -54.35
N TYR A 864 -40.07 -20.56 -54.97
CA TYR A 864 -40.68 -19.32 -55.46
C TYR A 864 -41.60 -19.56 -56.66
N ALA A 865 -41.29 -20.55 -57.51
CA ALA A 865 -42.17 -20.97 -58.61
C ALA A 865 -43.57 -21.41 -58.11
N TYR A 866 -43.64 -22.04 -56.94
CA TYR A 866 -44.93 -22.35 -56.31
C TYR A 866 -45.67 -21.07 -55.88
N VAL A 867 -44.99 -20.12 -55.25
CA VAL A 867 -45.56 -18.81 -54.87
C VAL A 867 -46.13 -18.10 -56.11
N ARG A 868 -45.37 -18.10 -57.22
CA ARG A 868 -45.81 -17.55 -58.49
C ARG A 868 -47.06 -18.23 -59.03
N SER A 869 -47.12 -19.56 -59.00
CA SER A 869 -48.29 -20.32 -59.50
C SER A 869 -49.58 -20.02 -58.72
N VAL A 870 -49.47 -19.77 -57.41
CA VAL A 870 -50.62 -19.37 -56.56
C VAL A 870 -51.09 -17.96 -56.90
N HIS A 871 -50.17 -17.02 -57.19
CA HIS A 871 -50.51 -15.65 -57.60
C HIS A 871 -51.09 -15.60 -59.02
N GLU A 872 -50.59 -16.40 -59.96
CA GLU A 872 -51.12 -16.50 -61.33
C GLU A 872 -52.54 -17.10 -61.37
N SER A 873 -52.83 -18.03 -60.45
CA SER A 873 -54.14 -18.68 -60.36
C SER A 873 -55.15 -18.02 -59.40
N GLN A 874 -54.74 -16.95 -58.70
CA GLN A 874 -55.57 -16.18 -57.75
C GLN A 874 -56.27 -17.03 -56.68
N ARG A 875 -55.66 -18.15 -56.24
CA ARG A 875 -56.26 -19.06 -55.24
C ARG A 875 -56.07 -18.53 -53.82
N LEU A 876 -57.12 -17.93 -53.27
CA LEU A 876 -57.11 -17.40 -51.89
C LEU A 876 -56.99 -18.50 -50.81
N ASP A 877 -57.42 -19.73 -51.11
CA ASP A 877 -57.37 -20.86 -50.17
C ASP A 877 -55.94 -21.40 -49.93
N GLU A 878 -55.01 -21.11 -50.84
CA GLU A 878 -53.61 -21.56 -50.77
C GLU A 878 -52.64 -20.45 -50.30
N LEU A 879 -53.15 -19.36 -49.72
CA LEU A 879 -52.36 -18.23 -49.24
C LEU A 879 -51.35 -18.61 -48.14
N ASP A 880 -51.78 -19.42 -47.17
CA ASP A 880 -50.91 -19.86 -46.07
C ASP A 880 -49.73 -20.72 -46.55
N PRO A 881 -49.94 -21.76 -47.39
CA PRO A 881 -48.86 -22.48 -48.06
C PRO A 881 -47.93 -21.57 -48.87
N ALA A 882 -48.48 -20.61 -49.63
CA ALA A 882 -47.68 -19.67 -50.41
C ALA A 882 -46.82 -18.76 -49.53
N ARG A 883 -47.35 -18.28 -48.40
CA ARG A 883 -46.61 -17.51 -47.39
C ARG A 883 -45.46 -18.31 -46.80
N VAL A 884 -45.69 -19.57 -46.41
CA VAL A 884 -44.63 -20.45 -45.89
C VAL A 884 -43.53 -20.66 -46.94
N ARG A 885 -43.90 -20.90 -48.21
CA ARG A 885 -42.93 -21.08 -49.30
C ARG A 885 -42.16 -19.81 -49.65
N ALA A 886 -42.79 -18.64 -49.59
CA ALA A 886 -42.12 -17.35 -49.75
C ALA A 886 -41.11 -17.10 -48.63
N LYS A 887 -41.46 -17.44 -47.37
CA LYS A 887 -40.54 -17.37 -46.22
C LYS A 887 -39.36 -18.34 -46.36
N ASP A 888 -39.62 -19.58 -46.76
CA ASP A 888 -38.56 -20.58 -47.00
C ASP A 888 -37.61 -20.14 -48.13
N CYS A 889 -38.15 -19.49 -49.19
CA CYS A 889 -37.36 -18.94 -50.29
C CYS A 889 -36.42 -17.83 -49.80
N ALA A 890 -36.94 -16.87 -49.01
CA ALA A 890 -36.13 -15.81 -48.42
C ALA A 890 -35.03 -16.36 -47.50
N GLN A 891 -35.33 -17.43 -46.75
CA GLN A 891 -34.32 -18.10 -45.90
C GLN A 891 -33.20 -18.76 -46.73
N ASP A 892 -33.52 -19.43 -47.84
CA ASP A 892 -32.50 -20.03 -48.70
C ASP A 892 -31.67 -18.97 -49.44
N LEU A 893 -32.28 -17.85 -49.85
CA LEU A 893 -31.58 -16.70 -50.43
C LEU A 893 -30.57 -16.10 -49.44
N SER A 894 -30.98 -15.89 -48.19
CA SER A 894 -30.10 -15.39 -47.12
C SER A 894 -28.93 -16.34 -46.84
N LYS A 895 -29.17 -17.67 -46.79
CA LYS A 895 -28.10 -18.68 -46.66
C LYS A 895 -27.14 -18.67 -47.86
N ALA A 896 -27.67 -18.51 -49.08
CA ALA A 896 -26.83 -18.39 -50.26
C ALA A 896 -25.94 -17.14 -50.18
N ARG A 897 -26.49 -16.00 -49.74
CA ARG A 897 -25.73 -14.76 -49.50
C ARG A 897 -24.60 -14.97 -48.49
N GLU A 898 -24.88 -15.62 -47.36
CA GLU A 898 -23.88 -15.93 -46.33
C GLU A 898 -22.72 -16.78 -46.86
N LEU A 899 -23.02 -17.81 -47.66
CA LEU A 899 -22.01 -18.66 -48.29
C LEU A 899 -21.15 -17.85 -49.29
N VAL A 900 -21.77 -17.03 -50.14
CA VAL A 900 -21.05 -16.16 -51.08
C VAL A 900 -20.19 -15.14 -50.34
N GLN A 901 -20.69 -14.55 -49.25
CA GLN A 901 -19.93 -13.63 -48.40
C GLN A 901 -18.76 -14.32 -47.70
N GLN A 902 -18.90 -15.59 -47.31
CA GLN A 902 -17.77 -16.38 -46.79
C GLN A 902 -16.72 -16.60 -47.88
N VAL A 903 -17.15 -17.00 -49.09
CA VAL A 903 -16.24 -17.22 -50.22
C VAL A 903 -15.51 -15.93 -50.60
N ALA A 904 -16.21 -14.80 -50.71
CA ALA A 904 -15.62 -13.49 -51.00
C ALA A 904 -14.57 -13.08 -49.95
N ARG A 905 -14.84 -13.29 -48.65
CA ARG A 905 -13.89 -13.02 -47.56
C ARG A 905 -12.61 -13.87 -47.67
N GLU A 906 -12.74 -15.16 -47.95
CA GLU A 906 -11.57 -16.05 -48.12
C GLU A 906 -10.77 -15.70 -49.38
N PHE A 907 -11.42 -15.36 -50.50
CA PHE A 907 -10.71 -14.87 -51.68
C PHE A 907 -10.01 -13.53 -51.44
N ARG A 908 -10.60 -12.62 -50.64
CA ARG A 908 -9.93 -11.39 -50.21
C ARG A 908 -8.70 -11.67 -49.36
N ARG A 909 -8.75 -12.70 -48.51
CA ARG A 909 -7.60 -13.18 -47.75
C ARG A 909 -6.52 -13.74 -48.68
N ILE A 910 -6.89 -14.57 -49.67
CA ILE A 910 -5.95 -15.12 -50.68
C ILE A 910 -5.32 -13.99 -51.50
N GLU A 911 -6.10 -13.00 -51.95
CA GLU A 911 -5.61 -11.80 -52.65
C GLU A 911 -4.52 -11.11 -51.81
N ARG A 912 -4.81 -10.84 -50.53
CA ARG A 912 -3.86 -10.22 -49.59
C ARG A 912 -2.61 -11.07 -49.37
N GLU A 913 -2.77 -12.39 -49.29
CA GLU A 913 -1.64 -13.32 -49.15
C GLU A 913 -0.73 -13.30 -50.39
N CYS A 914 -1.32 -13.24 -51.59
CA CYS A 914 -0.57 -13.08 -52.83
C CYS A 914 0.19 -11.75 -52.87
N ILE A 915 -0.41 -10.66 -52.37
CA ILE A 915 0.23 -9.33 -52.28
C ILE A 915 1.44 -9.38 -51.33
N VAL A 916 1.24 -9.94 -50.13
CA VAL A 916 2.27 -10.11 -49.10
C VAL A 916 3.44 -10.95 -49.61
N ASN A 917 3.14 -12.04 -50.34
CA ASN A 917 4.15 -12.91 -50.94
C ASN A 917 4.78 -12.35 -52.23
N GLN A 918 4.44 -11.13 -52.65
CA GLN A 918 4.94 -10.48 -53.87
C GLN A 918 4.91 -11.41 -55.10
N LEU A 919 3.77 -12.07 -55.34
CA LEU A 919 3.58 -12.91 -56.51
C LEU A 919 3.51 -12.08 -57.81
N GLU A 920 3.56 -12.75 -58.96
CA GLU A 920 3.46 -12.09 -60.27
C GLU A 920 2.19 -11.24 -60.40
N GLU A 921 2.31 -10.09 -61.05
CA GLU A 921 1.23 -9.10 -61.23
C GLU A 921 -0.03 -9.71 -61.87
N ARG A 922 0.14 -10.66 -62.79
CA ARG A 922 -0.97 -11.39 -63.42
C ARG A 922 -1.82 -12.15 -62.41
N THR A 923 -1.18 -12.80 -61.44
CA THR A 923 -1.88 -13.58 -60.40
C THR A 923 -2.60 -12.68 -59.40
N LEU A 924 -2.00 -11.54 -59.05
CA LEU A 924 -2.63 -10.52 -58.21
C LEU A 924 -3.89 -9.96 -58.88
N ILE A 925 -3.81 -9.61 -60.16
CA ILE A 925 -4.95 -9.12 -60.94
C ILE A 925 -6.03 -10.19 -61.05
N HIS A 926 -5.66 -11.46 -61.24
CA HIS A 926 -6.62 -12.57 -61.35
C HIS A 926 -7.47 -12.71 -60.08
N TYR A 927 -6.85 -12.86 -58.91
CA TYR A 927 -7.59 -13.03 -57.65
C TYR A 927 -8.32 -11.73 -57.23
N GLY A 928 -7.74 -10.56 -57.49
CA GLY A 928 -8.38 -9.27 -57.21
C GLY A 928 -9.63 -9.03 -58.05
N THR A 929 -9.54 -9.21 -59.38
CA THR A 929 -10.70 -9.05 -60.29
C THR A 929 -11.80 -10.07 -60.00
N PHE A 930 -11.44 -11.30 -59.63
CA PHE A 930 -12.40 -12.32 -59.24
C PHE A 930 -13.15 -11.93 -57.96
N THR A 931 -12.41 -11.50 -56.93
CA THR A 931 -13.03 -11.08 -55.65
C THR A 931 -13.93 -9.86 -55.84
N ASN A 932 -13.49 -8.89 -56.66
CA ASN A 932 -14.31 -7.73 -57.00
C ASN A 932 -15.65 -8.11 -57.66
N ARG A 933 -15.71 -9.17 -58.46
CA ARG A 933 -16.97 -9.67 -59.06
C ARG A 933 -17.91 -10.24 -58.01
N LEU A 934 -17.39 -10.99 -57.04
CA LEU A 934 -18.19 -11.52 -55.92
C LEU A 934 -18.73 -10.39 -55.04
N ASP A 935 -17.88 -9.42 -54.69
CA ASP A 935 -18.25 -8.24 -53.90
C ASP A 935 -19.37 -7.43 -54.60
N ARG A 936 -19.27 -7.26 -55.94
CA ARG A 936 -20.32 -6.60 -56.74
C ARG A 936 -21.66 -7.32 -56.70
N VAL A 937 -21.68 -8.65 -56.76
CA VAL A 937 -22.92 -9.44 -56.64
C VAL A 937 -23.53 -9.32 -55.24
N LEU A 938 -22.70 -9.15 -54.20
CA LEU A 938 -23.14 -8.87 -52.83
C LEU A 938 -23.65 -7.43 -52.62
N GLY A 939 -23.47 -6.55 -53.60
CA GLY A 939 -23.89 -5.15 -53.57
C GLY A 939 -22.78 -4.15 -53.20
N ASP A 940 -21.55 -4.60 -53.02
CA ASP A 940 -20.39 -3.76 -52.74
C ASP A 940 -19.73 -3.26 -54.04
N ASN A 941 -19.19 -2.04 -54.04
CA ASN A 941 -18.51 -1.46 -55.21
C ASN A 941 -17.01 -1.27 -54.93
N PRO A 942 -16.19 -2.32 -55.01
CA PRO A 942 -14.75 -2.22 -54.78
C PRO A 942 -14.02 -1.51 -55.92
N LEU A 943 -12.80 -1.06 -55.61
CA LEU A 943 -11.91 -0.38 -56.55
C LEU A 943 -11.47 -1.31 -57.69
N THR A 944 -11.42 -0.79 -58.92
CA THR A 944 -10.90 -1.50 -60.09
C THR A 944 -9.38 -1.65 -60.01
N ILE A 945 -8.89 -2.86 -60.30
CA ILE A 945 -7.49 -3.28 -60.07
C ILE A 945 -6.72 -3.40 -61.40
N SER A 946 -7.41 -3.48 -62.53
CA SER A 946 -6.79 -3.54 -63.87
C SER A 946 -7.39 -2.50 -64.83
N PRO A 947 -6.61 -1.96 -65.78
CA PRO A 947 -7.14 -1.07 -66.82
C PRO A 947 -8.28 -1.70 -67.63
N GLU A 948 -8.18 -3.01 -67.92
CA GLU A 948 -9.23 -3.76 -68.63
C GLU A 948 -10.50 -3.86 -67.77
N GLU A 949 -10.36 -4.07 -66.46
CA GLU A 949 -11.49 -4.11 -65.52
C GLU A 949 -12.16 -2.74 -65.42
N ASP A 950 -11.39 -1.66 -65.37
CA ASP A 950 -11.89 -0.27 -65.32
C ASP A 950 -12.66 0.10 -66.60
N GLU A 951 -12.15 -0.28 -67.78
CA GLU A 951 -12.85 -0.10 -69.05
C GLU A 951 -14.16 -0.91 -69.10
N GLN A 952 -14.12 -2.18 -68.67
CA GLN A 952 -15.30 -3.04 -68.64
C GLN A 952 -16.35 -2.56 -67.62
N TRP A 953 -15.90 -1.98 -66.49
CA TRP A 953 -16.78 -1.37 -65.50
C TRP A 953 -17.44 -0.10 -66.04
N ARG A 954 -16.67 0.82 -66.64
CA ARG A 954 -17.19 2.07 -67.22
C ARG A 954 -18.12 1.85 -68.41
N SER A 955 -17.85 0.83 -69.21
CA SER A 955 -18.73 0.42 -70.31
C SER A 955 -19.99 -0.32 -69.84
N GLY A 956 -20.13 -0.56 -68.52
CA GLY A 956 -21.27 -1.23 -67.91
C GLY A 956 -21.31 -2.74 -68.13
N ARG A 957 -20.28 -3.35 -68.73
CA ARG A 957 -20.21 -4.79 -68.99
C ARG A 957 -20.02 -5.64 -67.73
N LEU A 958 -19.46 -5.06 -66.67
CA LEU A 958 -19.22 -5.72 -65.37
C LEU A 958 -20.24 -5.33 -64.29
N LEU A 959 -21.30 -4.59 -64.65
CA LEU A 959 -22.42 -4.36 -63.72
C LEU A 959 -23.22 -5.67 -63.59
N PRO A 960 -23.48 -6.15 -62.36
CA PRO A 960 -24.30 -7.34 -62.16
C PRO A 960 -25.74 -7.08 -62.65
N GLU A 961 -26.37 -8.08 -63.29
CA GLU A 961 -27.77 -7.99 -63.73
C GLU A 961 -28.71 -7.71 -62.54
N GLN A 962 -28.41 -8.29 -61.37
CA GLN A 962 -29.07 -8.10 -60.09
C GLN A 962 -28.09 -8.38 -58.93
N THR A 963 -28.31 -7.74 -57.79
CA THR A 963 -27.53 -7.96 -56.56
C THR A 963 -28.34 -8.68 -55.48
N PHE A 964 -27.66 -9.33 -54.52
CA PHE A 964 -28.34 -9.97 -53.39
C PHE A 964 -29.29 -9.01 -52.62
N PRO A 965 -28.88 -7.78 -52.25
CA PRO A 965 -29.76 -6.84 -51.57
C PRO A 965 -31.01 -6.47 -52.38
N GLU A 966 -30.87 -6.26 -53.69
CA GLU A 966 -32.00 -5.95 -54.56
C GLU A 966 -33.02 -7.09 -54.62
N VAL A 967 -32.56 -8.34 -54.80
CA VAL A 967 -33.44 -9.52 -54.82
C VAL A 967 -34.12 -9.73 -53.45
N GLU A 968 -33.39 -9.57 -52.35
CA GLU A 968 -33.95 -9.66 -51.00
C GLU A 968 -35.05 -8.61 -50.77
N THR A 969 -34.85 -7.36 -51.22
CA THR A 969 -35.88 -6.32 -51.07
C THR A 969 -37.14 -6.63 -51.87
N LEU A 970 -37.01 -7.15 -53.09
CA LEU A 970 -38.15 -7.53 -53.91
C LEU A 970 -38.92 -8.71 -53.31
N GLN A 971 -38.22 -9.74 -52.83
CA GLN A 971 -38.84 -10.87 -52.14
C GLN A 971 -39.51 -10.46 -50.83
N GLN A 972 -38.89 -9.56 -50.06
CA GLN A 972 -39.45 -9.07 -48.81
C GLN A 972 -40.76 -8.30 -49.04
N ARG A 973 -40.87 -7.49 -50.11
CA ARG A 973 -42.11 -6.79 -50.46
C ARG A 973 -43.26 -7.74 -50.79
N VAL A 974 -42.95 -8.84 -51.50
CA VAL A 974 -43.92 -9.92 -51.78
C VAL A 974 -44.32 -10.63 -50.48
N LEU A 975 -43.35 -10.93 -49.60
CA LEU A 975 -43.60 -11.55 -48.31
C LEU A 975 -44.49 -10.68 -47.40
N THR A 976 -44.21 -9.38 -47.31
CA THR A 976 -45.02 -8.42 -46.53
C THR A 976 -46.47 -8.40 -47.01
N SER A 977 -46.70 -8.41 -48.33
CA SER A 977 -48.07 -8.47 -48.88
C SER A 977 -48.80 -9.75 -48.44
N LEU A 978 -48.10 -10.89 -48.44
CA LEU A 978 -48.63 -12.18 -47.98
C LEU A 978 -48.86 -12.24 -46.47
N GLU A 979 -48.03 -11.57 -45.67
CA GLU A 979 -48.19 -11.46 -44.21
C GLU A 979 -49.42 -10.62 -43.82
N GLU A 980 -49.74 -9.60 -44.61
CA GLU A 980 -50.98 -8.81 -44.50
C GLU A 980 -52.24 -9.58 -44.95
N GLY A 981 -52.10 -10.83 -45.38
CA GLY A 981 -53.20 -11.68 -45.83
C GLY A 981 -53.73 -11.33 -47.22
N ARG A 982 -52.95 -10.61 -48.03
CA ARG A 982 -53.31 -10.20 -49.40
C ARG A 982 -52.37 -10.83 -50.44
N LEU A 983 -52.87 -11.03 -51.65
CA LEU A 983 -51.99 -11.37 -52.78
C LEU A 983 -51.17 -10.14 -53.17
N ALA A 984 -49.86 -10.34 -53.41
CA ALA A 984 -48.99 -9.28 -53.91
C ALA A 984 -49.36 -8.87 -55.35
N GLU A 985 -48.94 -7.68 -55.77
CA GLU A 985 -49.12 -7.23 -57.16
C GLU A 985 -48.44 -8.22 -58.13
N PRO A 986 -49.14 -8.71 -59.18
CA PRO A 986 -48.59 -9.73 -60.09
C PRO A 986 -47.25 -9.31 -60.73
N LEU A 987 -47.08 -8.02 -61.01
CA LEU A 987 -45.85 -7.48 -61.56
C LEU A 987 -44.67 -7.62 -60.59
N LEU A 988 -44.88 -7.37 -59.29
CA LEU A 988 -43.83 -7.52 -58.27
C LEU A 988 -43.37 -8.97 -58.11
N VAL A 989 -44.31 -9.93 -58.20
CA VAL A 989 -43.98 -11.36 -58.12
C VAL A 989 -43.12 -11.80 -59.30
N VAL A 990 -43.48 -11.37 -60.51
CA VAL A 990 -42.70 -11.66 -61.73
C VAL A 990 -41.33 -10.98 -61.70
N GLN A 991 -41.27 -9.73 -61.22
CA GLN A 991 -40.00 -9.01 -61.07
C GLN A 991 -39.07 -9.72 -60.09
N ALA A 992 -39.56 -10.17 -58.95
CA ALA A 992 -38.77 -10.91 -57.96
C ALA A 992 -38.29 -12.27 -58.49
N ASP A 993 -39.11 -13.00 -59.26
CA ASP A 993 -38.71 -14.27 -59.90
C ASP A 993 -37.62 -14.04 -60.95
N ASN A 994 -37.81 -13.07 -61.85
CA ASN A 994 -36.82 -12.70 -62.86
C ASN A 994 -35.51 -12.25 -62.22
N ALA A 995 -35.59 -11.53 -61.09
CA ALA A 995 -34.41 -11.05 -60.38
C ALA A 995 -33.64 -12.21 -59.72
N LEU A 996 -34.35 -13.17 -59.12
CA LEU A 996 -33.75 -14.39 -58.56
C LEU A 996 -33.10 -15.27 -59.65
N GLN A 997 -33.70 -15.32 -60.85
CA GLN A 997 -33.12 -16.02 -62.00
C GLN A 997 -31.86 -15.31 -62.52
N ALA A 998 -31.87 -13.98 -62.61
CA ALA A 998 -30.71 -13.19 -63.01
C ALA A 998 -29.54 -13.37 -62.03
N LEU A 999 -29.81 -13.33 -60.72
CA LEU A 999 -28.80 -13.56 -59.68
C LEU A 999 -28.15 -14.95 -59.79
N TYR A 1000 -28.95 -16.00 -60.03
CA TYR A 1000 -28.43 -17.35 -60.25
C TYR A 1000 -27.54 -17.42 -61.51
N ARG A 1001 -27.94 -16.78 -62.61
CA ARG A 1001 -27.11 -16.72 -63.83
C ARG A 1001 -25.79 -16.02 -63.57
N GLU A 1002 -25.78 -14.89 -62.87
CA GLU A 1002 -24.56 -14.16 -62.52
C GLU A 1002 -23.62 -15.01 -61.66
N LEU A 1003 -24.14 -15.63 -60.59
CA LEU A 1003 -23.32 -16.48 -59.72
C LEU A 1003 -22.79 -17.71 -60.48
N SER A 1004 -23.57 -18.26 -61.42
CA SER A 1004 -23.16 -19.35 -62.29
C SER A 1004 -22.06 -18.93 -63.27
N LYS A 1005 -22.14 -17.72 -63.86
CA LYS A 1005 -21.06 -17.13 -64.69
C LYS A 1005 -19.78 -16.94 -63.88
N ILE A 1006 -19.87 -16.50 -62.62
CA ILE A 1006 -18.70 -16.38 -61.74
C ILE A 1006 -18.13 -17.77 -61.42
N ARG A 1007 -18.99 -18.75 -61.13
CA ARG A 1007 -18.58 -20.13 -60.85
C ARG A 1007 -17.91 -20.81 -62.05
N SER A 1008 -18.31 -20.51 -63.29
CA SER A 1008 -17.67 -21.09 -64.48
C SER A 1008 -16.25 -20.59 -64.70
N ILE A 1009 -15.91 -19.41 -64.20
CA ILE A 1009 -14.53 -18.88 -64.25
C ILE A 1009 -13.64 -19.59 -63.22
N LEU A 1010 -14.26 -20.08 -62.14
CA LEU A 1010 -13.57 -20.73 -61.02
C LEU A 1010 -13.26 -22.21 -61.34
N GLY A 1011 -12.01 -22.62 -61.18
CA GLY A 1011 -11.58 -24.01 -61.42
C GLY A 1011 -11.31 -24.38 -62.89
N GLU A 1012 -11.42 -23.45 -63.84
CA GLU A 1012 -10.94 -23.67 -65.21
C GLU A 1012 -9.39 -23.76 -65.29
N ALA A 1013 -8.68 -23.18 -64.31
CA ALA A 1013 -7.23 -23.02 -64.38
C ALA A 1013 -6.41 -24.25 -63.94
N GLN A 1014 -6.93 -25.17 -63.12
CA GLN A 1014 -6.09 -26.27 -62.57
C GLN A 1014 -6.87 -27.54 -62.19
N SER A 1015 -7.88 -27.99 -62.93
CA SER A 1015 -8.36 -29.36 -62.69
C SER A 1015 -7.25 -30.31 -63.12
N LYS A 1016 -6.49 -30.78 -62.12
CA LYS A 1016 -5.36 -31.71 -62.26
C LYS A 1016 -5.77 -32.89 -63.14
N ASP A 1017 -7.03 -33.31 -63.06
CA ASP A 1017 -7.62 -34.36 -63.88
C ASP A 1017 -7.80 -33.98 -65.35
N ARG A 1018 -8.16 -32.73 -65.68
CA ARG A 1018 -8.19 -32.27 -67.08
C ARG A 1018 -6.80 -32.06 -67.61
N LEU A 1019 -5.89 -31.48 -66.82
CA LEU A 1019 -4.50 -31.26 -67.22
C LEU A 1019 -3.72 -32.57 -67.36
N ILE A 1020 -3.96 -33.55 -66.49
CA ILE A 1020 -3.49 -34.94 -66.65
C ILE A 1020 -4.10 -35.54 -67.91
N ARG A 1021 -5.41 -35.40 -68.17
CA ARG A 1021 -6.01 -35.91 -69.40
C ARG A 1021 -5.41 -35.27 -70.66
N GLU A 1022 -5.18 -33.97 -70.66
CA GLU A 1022 -4.61 -33.22 -71.78
C GLU A 1022 -3.10 -33.52 -71.95
N LEU A 1023 -2.33 -33.62 -70.86
CA LEU A 1023 -0.92 -34.06 -70.90
C LEU A 1023 -0.79 -35.52 -71.32
N THR A 1024 -1.66 -36.40 -70.85
CA THR A 1024 -1.67 -37.80 -71.26
C THR A 1024 -2.00 -37.90 -72.75
N ALA A 1025 -2.99 -37.14 -73.23
CA ALA A 1025 -3.29 -37.04 -74.66
C ALA A 1025 -2.13 -36.44 -75.48
N LEU A 1026 -1.40 -35.46 -74.94
CA LEU A 1026 -0.22 -34.87 -75.59
C LEU A 1026 0.97 -35.84 -75.60
N ILE A 1027 1.20 -36.59 -74.52
CA ILE A 1027 2.24 -37.62 -74.42
C ILE A 1027 1.92 -38.75 -75.40
N GLU A 1028 0.69 -39.24 -75.43
CA GLU A 1028 0.23 -40.24 -76.40
C GLU A 1028 0.38 -39.73 -77.84
N ARG A 1029 0.02 -38.48 -78.11
CA ARG A 1029 0.20 -37.86 -79.43
C ARG A 1029 1.68 -37.74 -79.80
N ARG A 1030 2.53 -37.35 -78.85
CA ARG A 1030 3.98 -37.21 -79.05
C ARG A 1030 4.63 -38.57 -79.25
N GLU A 1031 4.20 -39.60 -78.54
CA GLU A 1031 4.69 -40.97 -78.69
C GLU A 1031 4.25 -41.57 -80.03
N ARG A 1032 3.01 -41.30 -80.46
CA ARG A 1032 2.52 -41.67 -81.79
C ARG A 1032 3.33 -40.98 -82.91
N ILE A 1033 3.54 -39.68 -82.79
CA ILE A 1033 4.39 -38.92 -83.73
C ILE A 1033 5.83 -39.43 -83.71
N ARG A 1034 6.37 -39.79 -82.53
CA ARG A 1034 7.72 -40.35 -82.39
C ARG A 1034 7.83 -41.72 -83.07
N GLN A 1035 6.85 -42.59 -82.89
CA GLN A 1035 6.80 -43.89 -83.57
C GLN A 1035 6.66 -43.73 -85.08
N GLU A 1036 5.83 -42.79 -85.55
CA GLU A 1036 5.71 -42.45 -86.96
C GLU A 1036 7.02 -41.89 -87.52
N LEU A 1037 7.72 -41.01 -86.78
CA LEU A 1037 9.04 -40.48 -87.15
C LEU A 1037 10.12 -41.56 -87.17
N ILE A 1038 10.12 -42.50 -86.21
CA ILE A 1038 11.04 -43.64 -86.20
C ILE A 1038 10.78 -44.53 -87.42
N ARG A 1039 9.51 -44.81 -87.71
CA ARG A 1039 9.11 -45.59 -88.89
C ARG A 1039 9.54 -44.88 -90.18
N TRP A 1040 9.24 -43.60 -90.33
CA TRP A 1040 9.64 -42.80 -91.49
C TRP A 1040 11.16 -42.72 -91.62
N ARG A 1041 11.89 -42.59 -90.51
CA ARG A 1041 13.35 -42.60 -90.52
C ARG A 1041 13.90 -43.96 -90.96
N ALA A 1042 13.33 -45.06 -90.48
CA ALA A 1042 13.73 -46.41 -90.91
C ALA A 1042 13.41 -46.66 -92.39
N GLU A 1043 12.24 -46.21 -92.87
CA GLU A 1043 11.86 -46.28 -94.30
C GLU A 1043 12.79 -45.41 -95.16
N LEU A 1044 13.13 -44.19 -94.73
CA LEU A 1044 14.06 -43.29 -95.43
C LEU A 1044 15.50 -43.79 -95.41
N GLU A 1045 15.98 -44.36 -94.31
CA GLU A 1045 17.31 -44.97 -94.22
C GLU A 1045 17.39 -46.20 -95.13
N ALA A 1046 16.37 -47.07 -95.13
CA ALA A 1046 16.28 -48.20 -96.06
C ALA A 1046 16.24 -47.75 -97.53
N ASP A 1047 15.52 -46.67 -97.86
CA ASP A 1047 15.42 -46.14 -99.23
C ASP A 1047 16.71 -45.42 -99.68
N ARG A 1048 17.44 -44.75 -98.77
CA ARG A 1048 18.73 -44.07 -99.06
C ARG A 1048 19.89 -45.02 -99.30
N PHE A 1049 19.91 -46.19 -98.66
CA PHE A 1049 20.98 -47.18 -98.78
C PHE A 1049 20.61 -48.36 -99.71
N ALA A 1050 19.42 -48.35 -100.32
CA ALA A 1050 19.05 -49.35 -101.31
C ALA A 1050 19.89 -49.19 -102.58
N LYS A 1051 20.62 -50.24 -102.95
CA LYS A 1051 21.45 -50.28 -104.16
C LYS A 1051 20.66 -50.58 -105.45
N GLU A 1052 19.44 -51.09 -105.30
CA GLU A 1052 18.61 -51.51 -106.44
C GLU A 1052 17.64 -50.41 -106.88
N PRO A 1053 17.52 -50.12 -108.19
CA PRO A 1053 16.61 -49.10 -108.69
C PRO A 1053 15.16 -49.52 -108.47
N ALA A 1054 14.30 -48.56 -108.11
CA ALA A 1054 12.88 -48.79 -107.88
C ALA A 1054 12.04 -48.16 -108.99
N ILE A 1055 11.20 -48.97 -109.63
CA ILE A 1055 10.21 -48.52 -110.60
C ILE A 1055 8.91 -48.21 -109.85
N GLY A 1056 8.35 -47.02 -110.06
CA GLY A 1056 7.08 -46.62 -109.47
C GLY A 1056 5.89 -47.32 -110.14
N PRO A 1057 4.80 -47.56 -109.39
CA PRO A 1057 3.59 -48.12 -109.96
C PRO A 1057 2.95 -47.14 -110.96
N ALA A 1058 2.57 -47.63 -112.14
CA ALA A 1058 1.67 -46.91 -113.03
C ALA A 1058 0.21 -47.20 -112.60
N GLY A 1059 -0.64 -46.18 -112.64
CA GLY A 1059 -2.07 -46.33 -112.36
C GLY A 1059 -2.76 -47.30 -113.33
N PRO A 1060 -3.99 -47.76 -113.04
CA PRO A 1060 -4.73 -48.67 -113.91
C PRO A 1060 -4.95 -48.06 -115.30
N VAL A 1061 -4.71 -48.86 -116.35
CA VAL A 1061 -4.74 -48.41 -117.75
C VAL A 1061 -5.96 -48.98 -118.45
N PHE A 1062 -6.73 -48.11 -119.12
CA PHE A 1062 -7.83 -48.51 -119.99
C PHE A 1062 -7.47 -48.23 -121.45
N LEU A 1063 -7.73 -49.20 -122.34
CA LEU A 1063 -7.50 -49.13 -123.79
C LEU A 1063 -8.75 -49.63 -124.53
N ALA A 1064 -9.10 -49.04 -125.67
CA ALA A 1064 -10.05 -49.62 -126.62
C ALA A 1064 -9.34 -50.60 -127.60
N LYS A 1065 -10.08 -51.50 -128.24
CA LYS A 1065 -9.54 -52.39 -129.29
C LYS A 1065 -8.73 -51.64 -130.35
N GLY A 1066 -7.49 -52.08 -130.59
CA GLY A 1066 -6.59 -51.48 -131.57
C GLY A 1066 -5.91 -50.16 -131.15
N GLU A 1067 -6.28 -49.59 -129.99
CA GLU A 1067 -5.72 -48.34 -129.47
C GLU A 1067 -4.29 -48.56 -128.94
N SER A 1068 -3.44 -47.55 -129.14
CA SER A 1068 -2.09 -47.49 -128.57
C SER A 1068 -2.02 -46.36 -127.55
N LYS A 1069 -1.38 -46.62 -126.40
CA LYS A 1069 -1.18 -45.63 -125.34
C LYS A 1069 0.22 -45.75 -124.77
N ARG A 1070 0.83 -44.60 -124.50
CA ARG A 1070 2.12 -44.53 -123.81
C ARG A 1070 1.91 -44.60 -122.31
N LEU A 1071 2.57 -45.58 -121.68
CA LEU A 1071 2.58 -45.73 -120.23
C LEU A 1071 3.81 -45.09 -119.67
N LYS A 1072 3.61 -44.13 -118.76
CA LYS A 1072 4.68 -43.47 -118.02
C LYS A 1072 4.89 -44.16 -116.68
N HIS A 1073 6.14 -44.51 -116.40
CA HIS A 1073 6.59 -44.96 -115.08
C HIS A 1073 7.58 -43.97 -114.52
N THR A 1074 7.56 -43.80 -113.21
CA THR A 1074 8.66 -43.12 -112.51
C THR A 1074 9.76 -44.14 -112.22
N ILE A 1075 11.03 -43.73 -112.33
CA ILE A 1075 12.17 -44.56 -111.95
C ILE A 1075 13.01 -43.80 -110.94
N ARG A 1076 13.39 -44.48 -109.86
CA ARG A 1076 14.38 -43.99 -108.90
C ARG A 1076 15.61 -44.86 -109.02
N TRP A 1077 16.66 -44.31 -109.62
CA TRP A 1077 17.93 -45.02 -109.85
C TRP A 1077 18.68 -45.37 -108.56
N ARG A 1078 18.40 -44.66 -107.46
CA ARG A 1078 19.06 -44.88 -106.14
C ARG A 1078 20.58 -44.96 -106.30
N GLN A 1079 21.30 -45.77 -105.51
CA GLN A 1079 22.75 -45.96 -105.62
C GLN A 1079 23.13 -47.09 -106.60
N TYR A 1080 22.43 -47.20 -107.72
CA TYR A 1080 22.71 -48.26 -108.71
C TYR A 1080 24.07 -48.01 -109.38
N GLU A 1081 24.91 -49.04 -109.41
CA GLU A 1081 26.32 -48.93 -109.83
C GLU A 1081 26.51 -48.95 -111.37
N GLU A 1082 25.50 -49.39 -112.14
CA GLU A 1082 25.54 -49.42 -113.62
C GLU A 1082 24.73 -48.24 -114.21
N ASP A 1083 25.23 -47.61 -115.30
CA ASP A 1083 24.51 -46.51 -115.96
C ASP A 1083 23.30 -46.97 -116.82
N GLU A 1084 23.21 -48.27 -117.09
CA GLU A 1084 22.15 -48.88 -117.90
C GLU A 1084 21.34 -49.92 -117.11
N LEU A 1085 20.02 -49.82 -117.16
CA LEU A 1085 19.09 -50.80 -116.59
C LEU A 1085 18.25 -51.44 -117.71
N SER A 1086 18.39 -52.74 -117.90
CA SER A 1086 17.53 -53.49 -118.81
C SER A 1086 16.28 -54.01 -118.10
N ILE A 1087 15.10 -53.70 -118.64
CA ILE A 1087 13.80 -54.16 -118.15
C ILE A 1087 13.20 -55.10 -119.20
N GLN A 1088 12.83 -56.30 -118.77
CA GLN A 1088 12.05 -57.24 -119.58
C GLN A 1088 10.57 -57.03 -119.32
N LEU A 1089 9.76 -56.91 -120.38
CA LEU A 1089 8.32 -56.75 -120.27
C LEU A 1089 7.66 -58.06 -120.71
N THR A 1090 6.99 -58.70 -119.76
CA THR A 1090 6.22 -59.91 -120.02
C THR A 1090 4.74 -59.61 -119.90
N VAL A 1091 3.97 -59.96 -120.92
CA VAL A 1091 2.51 -59.83 -120.93
C VAL A 1091 1.89 -61.17 -120.60
N SER A 1092 0.81 -61.19 -119.82
CA SER A 1092 0.05 -62.40 -119.52
C SER A 1092 -0.47 -63.14 -120.77
N GLN A 1093 -0.82 -62.41 -121.84
CA GLN A 1093 -1.22 -62.97 -123.14
C GLN A 1093 -0.69 -62.13 -124.32
N PRO A 1094 0.29 -62.62 -125.09
CA PRO A 1094 0.95 -61.84 -126.17
C PRO A 1094 0.08 -61.58 -127.41
N GLN A 1095 -1.05 -62.28 -127.56
CA GLN A 1095 -2.01 -62.02 -128.65
C GLN A 1095 -2.96 -60.85 -128.34
N ALA A 1096 -3.08 -60.44 -127.07
CA ALA A 1096 -4.03 -59.43 -126.61
C ALA A 1096 -3.39 -58.04 -126.39
N LEU A 1097 -2.11 -57.97 -126.02
CA LEU A 1097 -1.36 -56.72 -125.90
C LEU A 1097 0.01 -56.87 -126.57
N GLN A 1098 0.38 -55.90 -127.40
CA GLN A 1098 1.73 -55.76 -127.93
C GLN A 1098 2.50 -54.73 -127.10
N VAL A 1099 3.65 -55.15 -126.57
CA VAL A 1099 4.60 -54.31 -125.84
C VAL A 1099 6.02 -54.63 -126.31
N PRO A 1100 6.98 -53.70 -126.21
CA PRO A 1100 8.38 -53.98 -126.50
C PRO A 1100 8.93 -55.05 -125.53
N ALA A 1101 9.61 -56.08 -126.06
CA ALA A 1101 10.09 -57.22 -125.27
C ALA A 1101 11.17 -56.83 -124.24
N GLN A 1102 11.97 -55.82 -124.55
CA GLN A 1102 13.02 -55.31 -123.68
C GLN A 1102 13.12 -53.79 -123.82
N LEU A 1103 13.21 -53.09 -122.69
CA LEU A 1103 13.53 -51.67 -122.60
C LEU A 1103 14.92 -51.53 -122.00
N LYS A 1104 15.77 -50.72 -122.63
CA LYS A 1104 17.05 -50.29 -122.05
C LYS A 1104 16.88 -48.87 -121.57
N LEU A 1105 16.92 -48.68 -120.26
CA LEU A 1105 16.92 -47.36 -119.64
C LEU A 1105 18.36 -46.95 -119.38
N ASN A 1106 18.66 -45.68 -119.60
CA ASN A 1106 19.94 -45.07 -119.30
C ASN A 1106 19.71 -43.93 -118.32
N PHE A 1107 20.56 -43.84 -117.29
CA PHE A 1107 20.48 -42.83 -116.23
C PHE A 1107 20.42 -41.39 -116.76
N GLU A 1108 21.23 -41.03 -117.75
CA GLU A 1108 21.31 -39.66 -118.29
C GLU A 1108 20.01 -39.22 -118.95
N THR A 1109 19.30 -40.16 -119.59
CA THR A 1109 18.11 -39.90 -120.41
C THR A 1109 16.81 -40.11 -119.66
N HIS A 1110 16.79 -41.04 -118.70
CA HIS A 1110 15.59 -41.48 -117.99
C HIS A 1110 15.71 -41.19 -116.50
N GLN A 1111 16.11 -39.98 -116.12
CA GLN A 1111 16.47 -39.64 -114.73
C GLN A 1111 15.36 -39.91 -113.71
N ASN A 1112 14.11 -39.57 -114.04
CA ASN A 1112 12.97 -39.67 -113.12
C ASN A 1112 11.77 -40.42 -113.69
N GLU A 1113 11.67 -40.52 -115.03
CA GLU A 1113 10.58 -41.20 -115.71
C GLU A 1113 11.04 -41.87 -117.00
N PHE A 1114 10.30 -42.89 -117.42
CA PHE A 1114 10.41 -43.49 -118.75
C PHE A 1114 9.03 -43.89 -119.25
N ASP A 1115 8.87 -43.92 -120.56
CA ASP A 1115 7.64 -44.33 -121.22
C ASP A 1115 7.84 -45.43 -122.25
N TYR A 1116 6.81 -46.25 -122.43
CA TYR A 1116 6.75 -47.24 -123.49
C TYR A 1116 5.33 -47.37 -124.02
N GLU A 1117 5.22 -47.77 -125.28
CA GLU A 1117 3.95 -47.89 -125.97
C GLU A 1117 3.34 -49.28 -125.74
N VAL A 1118 2.06 -49.30 -125.36
CA VAL A 1118 1.24 -50.50 -125.25
C VAL A 1118 0.13 -50.40 -126.27
N ARG A 1119 0.01 -51.42 -127.13
CA ARG A 1119 -1.03 -51.49 -128.14
C ARG A 1119 -1.98 -52.65 -127.86
N ALA A 1120 -3.27 -52.35 -127.79
CA ALA A 1120 -4.31 -53.35 -127.60
C ALA A 1120 -4.60 -54.11 -128.90
N GLY A 1121 -4.71 -55.44 -128.79
CA GLY A 1121 -5.22 -56.32 -129.84
C GLY A 1121 -6.75 -56.32 -129.89
N ASN A 1122 -7.33 -57.37 -130.50
CA ASN A 1122 -8.78 -57.50 -130.67
C ASN A 1122 -9.51 -58.25 -129.53
N ILE A 1123 -8.80 -58.63 -128.48
CA ILE A 1123 -9.33 -59.44 -127.36
C ILE A 1123 -9.66 -58.53 -126.18
N GLU A 1124 -10.92 -58.52 -125.74
CA GLU A 1124 -11.38 -57.80 -124.54
C GLU A 1124 -11.02 -58.57 -123.27
N GLY A 1125 -10.62 -57.86 -122.21
CA GLY A 1125 -10.28 -58.48 -120.93
C GLY A 1125 -9.29 -57.68 -120.07
N GLU A 1126 -9.03 -58.18 -118.86
CA GLU A 1126 -7.97 -57.67 -117.99
C GLU A 1126 -6.66 -58.43 -118.23
N PHE A 1127 -5.61 -57.70 -118.56
CA PHE A 1127 -4.28 -58.22 -118.81
C PHE A 1127 -3.27 -57.56 -117.88
N THR A 1128 -2.18 -58.27 -117.58
CA THR A 1128 -1.12 -57.76 -116.73
C THR A 1128 0.18 -57.67 -117.52
N ILE A 1129 0.81 -56.50 -117.44
CA ILE A 1129 2.17 -56.29 -117.92
C ILE A 1129 3.07 -56.34 -116.70
N THR A 1130 4.02 -57.27 -116.69
CA THR A 1130 5.02 -57.36 -115.62
C THR A 1130 6.33 -56.82 -116.15
N LEU A 1131 6.80 -55.71 -115.58
CA LEU A 1131 8.12 -55.14 -115.83
C LEU A 1131 9.10 -55.78 -114.86
N THR A 1132 10.01 -56.59 -115.38
CA THR A 1132 11.04 -57.27 -114.59
C THR A 1132 12.40 -56.61 -114.89
N PRO A 1133 12.91 -55.73 -114.01
CA PRO A 1133 14.24 -55.16 -114.17
C PRO A 1133 15.32 -56.22 -113.90
N LYS A 1134 16.51 -56.05 -114.50
CA LYS A 1134 17.70 -56.88 -114.22
C LYS A 1134 18.10 -56.85 -112.73
N SER A 1135 17.82 -55.74 -112.05
CA SER A 1135 18.03 -55.53 -110.62
C SER A 1135 16.86 -54.71 -110.07
N GLY A 1136 16.24 -55.17 -108.98
CA GLY A 1136 15.04 -54.56 -108.38
C GLY A 1136 13.80 -55.46 -108.42
N GLN A 1137 12.73 -55.03 -107.75
CA GLN A 1137 11.48 -55.78 -107.70
C GLN A 1137 10.64 -55.60 -108.98
N PRO A 1138 9.96 -56.66 -109.46
CA PRO A 1138 9.09 -56.55 -110.62
C PRO A 1138 7.85 -55.72 -110.31
N VAL A 1139 7.45 -54.88 -111.27
CA VAL A 1139 6.25 -54.04 -111.15
C VAL A 1139 5.19 -54.54 -112.10
N THR A 1140 3.99 -54.79 -111.58
CA THR A 1140 2.83 -55.23 -112.38
C THR A 1140 1.90 -54.06 -112.68
N VAL A 1141 1.57 -53.86 -113.95
CA VAL A 1141 0.57 -52.90 -114.41
C VAL A 1141 -0.66 -53.66 -114.89
N LYS A 1142 -1.82 -53.30 -114.36
CA LYS A 1142 -3.11 -53.82 -114.82
C LYS A 1142 -3.62 -52.98 -116.00
N VAL A 1143 -3.86 -53.64 -117.12
CA VAL A 1143 -4.40 -53.04 -118.35
C VAL A 1143 -5.72 -53.70 -118.68
N THR A 1144 -6.79 -52.93 -118.71
CA THR A 1144 -8.12 -53.39 -119.11
C THR A 1144 -8.38 -52.95 -120.55
N VAL A 1145 -8.51 -53.92 -121.45
CA VAL A 1145 -8.93 -53.66 -122.85
C VAL A 1145 -10.44 -53.77 -122.90
N LYS A 1146 -11.10 -52.65 -123.20
CA LYS A 1146 -12.55 -52.53 -123.36
C LYS A 1146 -12.99 -52.67 -124.81
#